data_AF-A0A8H5FHG1-F1
#
_entry.id   AF-A0A8H5FHG1-F1
#
_cell.length_a   1.000
_cell.length_b   1.000
_cell.length_c   1.000
_cell.angle_alpha   90.00
_cell.angle_beta   90.00
_cell.angle_gamma   90.00
#
_symmetry.space_group_name_H-M   'P 1'
#
loop_
_entity.id
_entity.type
_entity.pdbx_description
1 polymer ?
#
loop_
_entity_poly.entity_id
_entity_poly.type
_entity_poly.pdbx_seq_one_letter_code
_entity_poly.pdbx_strand_id
1 'polypeptide(L)'
;MAAYEYDEGGVMATYFLITFLALILVPFTLSSFGGAPDKITHGCECDACVEQRTRAKKLEGSLLAPRLSKKAYLLATGWAIFALAVYRASKMKGTSSVYDPFEILGIASSASEKEIKSHFKKLSRMYHPDKVKETAELTIEAIQDRFVSITKAYKSLTDETIRKNWLEWNNPDGPQTTSMGIALPPWIVESKNNVWVLGVYGLLFGGALPLLVGRWWFGNRQKTKDGINARSAAAFFKSITEEATTEEVVSALGKAYEWELPAPKNAQALDSELAELDKTISQKVGQQYAEVKRLAKDANGDLHESRRRALILIYAHLTRLPIASPALQTEQRQVILQTPLLLNALLNVSTARNWLVPTLSVMRLNSYLAQALPLNAPPRVRLTQLPGVSKADIDALTPRPREMTEVLSALQEKGDARAGQVQKAIQKWGRVEIVDAVFKVIGERIITPSSIIFLVVKLRLVPPGTSTEKKDLSVDETKRVAAANEKKDEEFLLTKGDAEDVPKGKTTGWAHAPRWPTARKPTWWLVLGDEKQGRVVVPPIRISDIPYADSESERDYRTYKIQFQGPPSTGVFTWKVFVVSDTYVAEEANRDITLKIEDAVADNEPSEDEISEPDEDSLAGQMAAMRGGQVKKKGEESEEESGTDDDEEDSDSSSDSDSD
;
A
#
# COMPACT_ATOMS: atom_id res chain seq x y z
N MET A 1 -46.11 -1.07 29.85
CA MET A 1 -45.07 -0.40 29.04
C MET A 1 -44.76 0.91 29.74
N ALA A 2 -43.51 1.19 30.07
CA ALA A 2 -43.15 2.48 30.66
C ALA A 2 -43.57 3.60 29.69
N ALA A 3 -44.36 4.56 30.17
CA ALA A 3 -44.69 5.74 29.40
C ALA A 3 -43.44 6.63 29.40
N TYR A 4 -42.86 6.85 28.22
CA TYR A 4 -41.72 7.76 28.06
C TYR A 4 -42.24 9.18 27.88
N GLU A 5 -41.64 10.12 28.61
CA GLU A 5 -41.90 11.54 28.45
C GLU A 5 -40.89 12.13 27.46
N TYR A 6 -41.37 12.86 26.45
CA TYR A 6 -40.53 13.54 25.47
C TYR A 6 -40.14 14.94 25.96
N ASP A 7 -39.02 15.46 25.46
CA ASP A 7 -38.51 16.76 25.90
C ASP A 7 -39.26 17.93 25.26
N GLU A 8 -40.31 18.40 25.94
CA GLU A 8 -41.10 19.57 25.50
C GLU A 8 -40.30 20.88 25.50
N GLY A 9 -39.30 20.99 26.39
CA GLY A 9 -38.45 22.18 26.52
C GLY A 9 -37.30 22.25 25.51
N GLY A 10 -36.98 21.14 24.85
CA GLY A 10 -35.88 21.01 23.87
C GLY A 10 -34.47 21.12 24.46
N VAL A 11 -34.36 21.24 25.79
CA VAL A 11 -33.08 21.42 26.50
C VAL A 11 -32.25 20.14 26.46
N MET A 12 -32.87 19.01 26.81
CA MET A 12 -32.22 17.69 26.85
C MET A 12 -31.86 17.22 25.44
N ALA A 13 -32.74 17.46 24.46
CA ALA A 13 -32.48 17.17 23.05
C ALA A 13 -31.28 17.95 22.50
N THR A 14 -31.11 19.21 22.92
CA THR A 14 -29.96 20.04 22.50
C THR A 14 -28.66 19.53 23.12
N TYR A 15 -28.63 19.18 24.40
CA TYR A 15 -27.45 18.58 25.03
C TYR A 15 -27.09 17.22 24.42
N PHE A 16 -28.09 16.38 24.12
CA PHE A 16 -27.89 15.11 23.44
C PHE A 16 -27.28 15.29 22.04
N LEU A 17 -27.75 16.28 21.27
CA LEU A 17 -27.17 16.60 19.97
C LEU A 17 -25.72 17.10 20.08
N ILE A 18 -25.43 17.97 21.05
CA ILE A 18 -24.08 18.49 21.31
C ILE A 18 -23.11 17.35 21.64
N THR A 19 -23.46 16.44 22.53
CA THR A 19 -22.59 15.33 22.92
C THR A 19 -22.31 14.38 21.76
N PHE A 20 -23.33 14.04 20.97
CA PHE A 20 -23.16 13.17 19.79
C PHE A 20 -22.31 13.84 18.71
N LEU A 21 -22.53 15.13 18.44
CA LEU A 21 -21.70 15.90 17.51
C LEU A 21 -20.26 15.99 17.99
N ALA A 22 -20.01 16.25 19.28
CA ALA A 22 -18.65 16.28 19.83
C ALA A 22 -17.93 14.93 19.68
N LEU A 23 -18.63 13.82 19.96
CA LEU A 23 -18.08 12.47 19.85
C LEU A 23 -17.62 12.13 18.43
N ILE A 24 -18.28 12.68 17.40
CA ILE A 24 -17.89 12.48 16.00
C ILE A 24 -16.86 13.51 15.53
N LEU A 25 -17.10 14.79 15.81
CA LEU A 25 -16.30 15.89 15.26
C LEU A 25 -14.88 15.92 15.85
N VAL A 26 -14.71 15.66 17.14
CA VAL A 26 -13.39 15.70 17.79
C VAL A 26 -12.42 14.66 17.19
N PRO A 27 -12.72 13.34 17.15
CA PRO A 27 -11.80 12.39 16.51
C PRO A 27 -11.65 12.64 14.99
N PHE A 28 -12.69 13.12 14.32
CA PHE A 28 -12.61 13.46 12.89
C PHE A 28 -11.70 14.67 12.61
N THR A 29 -11.67 15.67 13.51
CA THR A 29 -10.68 16.76 13.48
C THR A 29 -9.27 16.24 13.71
N LEU A 30 -9.04 15.48 14.80
CA LEU A 30 -7.72 14.96 15.16
C LEU A 30 -7.11 14.09 14.06
N SER A 31 -7.92 13.22 13.45
CA SER A 31 -7.48 12.39 12.31
C SER A 31 -7.20 13.20 11.04
N SER A 32 -7.85 14.35 10.84
CA SER A 32 -7.60 15.23 9.70
C SER A 32 -6.29 16.03 9.84
N PHE A 33 -5.77 16.17 11.06
CA PHE A 33 -4.46 16.79 11.36
C PHE A 33 -3.33 15.77 11.54
N GLY A 34 -3.58 14.48 11.31
CA GLY A 34 -2.56 13.42 11.40
C GLY A 34 -1.34 13.71 10.51
N GLY A 35 -0.15 13.52 11.06
CA GLY A 35 1.14 13.98 10.52
C GLY A 35 1.29 13.76 9.01
N ALA A 36 1.76 14.81 8.32
CA ALA A 36 2.07 14.71 6.90
C ALA A 36 3.16 13.63 6.70
N PRO A 37 3.01 12.73 5.71
CA PRO A 37 4.07 11.78 5.39
C PRO A 37 5.37 12.54 5.08
N ASP A 38 6.51 11.98 5.50
CA ASP A 38 7.83 12.55 5.24
C ASP A 38 7.97 12.88 3.76
N LYS A 39 8.07 14.18 3.45
CA LYS A 39 8.20 14.65 2.07
C LYS A 39 9.61 14.31 1.61
N ILE A 40 9.71 13.45 0.61
CA ILE A 40 10.97 13.13 -0.04
C ILE A 40 11.43 14.37 -0.80
N THR A 41 12.51 14.99 -0.34
CA THR A 41 13.05 16.24 -0.89
C THR A 41 14.18 15.98 -1.88
N HIS A 42 14.90 14.86 -1.76
CA HIS A 42 16.09 14.52 -2.55
C HIS A 42 15.79 13.63 -3.77
N GLY A 43 16.66 13.67 -4.77
CA GLY A 43 16.55 12.91 -6.02
C GLY A 43 17.45 13.49 -7.13
N CYS A 44 17.19 13.17 -8.40
CA CYS A 44 17.89 13.80 -9.52
C CYS A 44 17.65 15.32 -9.55
N GLU A 45 18.73 16.11 -9.54
CA GLU A 45 18.71 17.58 -9.51
C GLU A 45 18.99 18.23 -10.88
N CYS A 46 18.84 17.48 -11.97
CA CYS A 46 18.90 18.08 -13.30
C CYS A 46 17.70 19.01 -13.55
N ASP A 47 17.90 20.06 -14.35
CA ASP A 47 16.89 21.10 -14.58
C ASP A 47 15.58 20.51 -15.12
N ALA A 48 15.67 19.53 -16.03
CA ALA A 48 14.51 18.85 -16.59
C ALA A 48 13.68 18.11 -15.52
N CYS A 49 14.32 17.48 -14.53
CA CYS A 49 13.64 16.81 -13.42
C CYS A 49 13.09 17.80 -12.40
N VAL A 50 13.76 18.93 -12.16
CA VAL A 50 13.25 19.99 -11.29
C VAL A 50 12.01 20.63 -11.92
N GLU A 51 12.07 20.98 -13.20
CA GLU A 51 10.95 21.54 -13.95
C GLU A 51 9.75 20.58 -13.96
N GLN A 52 9.99 19.30 -14.26
CA GLN A 52 8.95 18.27 -14.23
C GLN A 52 8.28 18.18 -12.86
N ARG A 53 9.05 18.18 -11.76
CA ARG A 53 8.51 18.11 -10.39
C ARG A 53 7.72 19.36 -10.02
N THR A 54 8.17 20.54 -10.44
CA THR A 54 7.40 21.78 -10.22
C THR A 54 6.10 21.79 -11.01
N ARG A 55 6.10 21.31 -12.26
CA ARG A 55 4.90 21.14 -13.08
C ARG A 55 3.92 20.14 -12.44
N ALA A 56 4.42 19.00 -11.98
CA ALA A 56 3.61 17.99 -11.30
C ALA A 56 2.94 18.57 -10.04
N LYS A 57 3.69 19.28 -9.19
CA LYS A 57 3.16 19.95 -7.98
C LYS A 57 2.09 20.99 -8.31
N LYS A 58 2.29 21.83 -9.34
CA LYS A 58 1.28 22.83 -9.78
C LYS A 58 -0.04 22.15 -10.17
N LEU A 59 0.03 20.98 -10.79
CA LEU A 59 -1.12 20.21 -11.25
C LEU A 59 -1.82 19.41 -10.13
N GLU A 60 -1.11 19.06 -9.06
CA GLU A 60 -1.66 18.35 -7.88
C GLU A 60 -2.44 19.28 -6.95
N GLY A 61 -2.21 20.61 -7.01
CA GLY A 61 -3.00 21.62 -6.32
C GLY A 61 -2.14 22.81 -5.88
N SER A 62 -2.66 24.02 -6.07
CA SER A 62 -2.00 25.26 -5.64
C SER A 62 -2.26 25.52 -4.15
N LEU A 63 -1.23 25.94 -3.41
CA LEU A 63 -1.35 26.45 -2.04
C LEU A 63 -2.27 27.68 -1.95
N LEU A 64 -2.39 28.44 -3.04
CA LEU A 64 -3.19 29.67 -3.11
C LEU A 64 -4.67 29.44 -3.44
N ALA A 65 -5.07 28.20 -3.75
CA ALA A 65 -6.45 27.81 -3.95
C ALA A 65 -6.66 26.36 -3.48
N PRO A 66 -6.65 26.10 -2.16
CA PRO A 66 -6.88 24.76 -1.65
C PRO A 66 -8.27 24.33 -2.11
N ARG A 67 -8.34 23.24 -2.89
CA ARG A 67 -9.59 22.51 -3.06
C ARG A 67 -9.94 21.96 -1.68
N LEU A 68 -10.72 22.72 -0.91
CA LEU A 68 -11.30 22.26 0.35
C LEU A 68 -11.89 20.88 0.09
N SER A 69 -11.29 19.86 0.71
CA SER A 69 -11.73 18.48 0.55
C SER A 69 -13.20 18.40 0.97
N LYS A 70 -13.98 17.47 0.38
CA LYS A 70 -15.35 17.20 0.84
C LYS A 70 -15.38 16.97 2.36
N LYS A 71 -14.30 16.42 2.93
CA LYS A 71 -14.08 16.27 4.38
C LYS A 71 -14.01 17.61 5.13
N ALA A 72 -13.34 18.62 4.58
CA ALA A 72 -13.21 19.93 5.19
C ALA A 72 -14.55 20.69 5.22
N TYR A 73 -15.35 20.59 4.15
CA TYR A 73 -16.71 21.13 4.14
C TYR A 73 -17.61 20.44 5.17
N LEU A 74 -17.56 19.10 5.26
CA LEU A 74 -18.32 18.36 6.27
C LEU A 74 -17.92 18.74 7.69
N LEU A 75 -16.61 18.90 7.95
CA LEU A 75 -16.08 19.33 9.23
C LEU A 75 -16.55 20.74 9.59
N ALA A 76 -16.45 21.70 8.65
CA ALA A 76 -16.86 23.08 8.84
C ALA A 76 -18.37 23.19 9.12
N THR A 77 -19.20 22.50 8.33
CA THR A 77 -20.65 22.44 8.53
C THR A 77 -20.98 21.79 9.88
N GLY A 78 -20.30 20.70 10.24
CA GLY A 78 -20.49 20.02 11.52
C GLY A 78 -20.19 20.92 12.72
N TRP A 79 -19.07 21.64 12.71
CA TRP A 79 -18.73 22.61 13.76
C TRP A 79 -19.67 23.82 13.78
N ALA A 80 -20.19 24.27 12.62
CA ALA A 80 -21.20 25.32 12.57
C ALA A 80 -22.51 24.88 13.23
N ILE A 81 -22.97 23.65 12.99
CA ILE A 81 -24.15 23.08 13.65
C ILE A 81 -23.89 22.92 15.16
N PHE A 82 -22.70 22.45 15.54
CA PHE A 82 -22.30 22.35 16.94
C PHE A 82 -22.35 23.71 17.65
N ALA A 83 -21.76 24.75 17.05
CA ALA A 83 -21.79 26.10 17.59
C ALA A 83 -23.21 26.67 17.71
N LEU A 84 -24.06 26.41 16.71
CA LEU A 84 -25.47 26.80 16.75
C LEU A 84 -26.23 26.08 17.88
N ALA A 85 -25.99 24.78 18.08
CA ALA A 85 -26.60 24.00 19.15
C ALA A 85 -26.17 24.52 20.53
N VAL A 86 -24.88 24.81 20.72
CA VAL A 86 -24.36 25.41 21.97
C VAL A 86 -24.97 26.79 22.21
N TYR A 87 -25.10 27.61 21.17
CA TYR A 87 -25.75 28.92 21.27
C TYR A 87 -27.25 28.84 21.60
N ARG A 88 -27.94 27.82 21.09
CA ARG A 88 -29.34 27.54 21.44
C ARG A 88 -29.46 27.08 22.89
N ALA A 89 -28.58 26.17 23.33
CA ALA A 89 -28.55 25.68 24.71
C ALA A 89 -28.29 26.81 25.71
N SER A 90 -27.38 27.75 25.41
CA SER A 90 -27.06 28.86 26.33
C SER A 90 -28.20 29.86 26.52
N LYS A 91 -29.17 29.91 25.61
CA LYS A 91 -30.36 30.78 25.72
C LYS A 91 -31.55 30.12 26.42
N MET A 92 -31.52 28.80 26.63
CA MET A 92 -32.59 28.09 27.32
C MET A 92 -32.38 28.19 28.84
N LYS A 93 -33.37 28.73 29.55
CA LYS A 93 -33.33 28.79 31.02
C LYS A 93 -33.63 27.40 31.59
N GLY A 94 -32.69 26.83 32.35
CA GLY A 94 -32.95 25.60 33.10
C GLY A 94 -33.91 25.86 34.26
N THR A 95 -35.02 25.12 34.31
CA THR A 95 -36.07 25.20 35.35
C THR A 95 -35.83 24.23 36.51
N SER A 96 -34.58 23.96 36.89
CA SER A 96 -34.29 23.14 38.08
C SER A 96 -33.99 24.05 39.28
N SER A 97 -35.00 24.78 39.76
CA SER A 97 -34.90 25.38 41.10
C SER A 97 -35.16 24.31 42.13
N VAL A 98 -34.18 24.04 42.99
CA VAL A 98 -34.36 23.19 44.19
C VAL A 98 -35.49 23.79 45.04
N TYR A 99 -36.42 22.96 45.54
CA TYR A 99 -37.56 23.45 46.31
C TYR A 99 -37.11 23.93 47.70
N ASP A 100 -37.02 25.26 47.87
CA ASP A 100 -36.75 25.91 49.15
C ASP A 100 -38.01 26.64 49.67
N PRO A 101 -38.67 26.11 50.74
CA PRO A 101 -39.82 26.75 51.36
C PRO A 101 -39.54 28.17 51.90
N PHE A 102 -38.31 28.44 52.35
CA PHE A 102 -37.94 29.74 52.93
C PHE A 102 -37.77 30.81 51.85
N GLU A 103 -37.17 30.43 50.71
CA GLU A 103 -37.04 31.30 49.54
C GLU A 103 -38.40 31.67 48.95
N ILE A 104 -39.32 30.70 48.85
CA ILE A 104 -40.70 30.91 48.35
C ILE A 104 -41.50 31.87 49.25
N LEU A 105 -41.28 31.81 50.58
CA LEU A 105 -41.91 32.72 51.55
C LEU A 105 -41.15 34.05 51.75
N GLY A 106 -39.96 34.17 51.17
CA GLY A 106 -39.10 35.36 51.28
C GLY A 106 -38.62 35.64 52.70
N ILE A 107 -38.29 34.59 53.45
CA ILE A 107 -37.85 34.65 54.86
C ILE A 107 -36.48 33.97 55.03
N ALA A 108 -35.75 34.32 56.09
CA ALA A 108 -34.49 33.65 56.42
C ALA A 108 -34.75 32.21 56.92
N SER A 109 -33.81 31.29 56.67
CA SER A 109 -33.86 29.90 57.14
C SER A 109 -33.88 29.74 58.67
N SER A 110 -33.56 30.80 59.41
CA SER A 110 -33.62 30.88 60.88
C SER A 110 -34.92 31.51 61.43
N ALA A 111 -35.90 31.80 60.58
CA ALA A 111 -37.13 32.48 61.00
C ALA A 111 -37.94 31.65 62.02
N SER A 112 -38.49 32.33 63.03
CA SER A 112 -39.34 31.72 64.04
C SER A 112 -40.73 31.36 63.50
N GLU A 113 -41.43 30.40 64.11
CA GLU A 113 -42.79 30.01 63.70
C GLU A 113 -43.79 31.18 63.69
N LYS A 114 -43.60 32.17 64.58
CA LYS A 114 -44.41 33.39 64.63
C LYS A 114 -44.19 34.25 63.39
N GLU A 115 -42.95 34.35 62.92
CA GLU A 115 -42.58 35.10 61.71
C GLU A 115 -43.08 34.40 60.44
N ILE A 116 -42.95 33.06 60.37
CA ILE A 116 -43.48 32.23 59.27
C ILE A 116 -44.99 32.46 59.10
N LYS A 117 -45.76 32.39 60.19
CA LYS A 117 -47.22 32.63 60.18
C LYS A 117 -47.58 34.07 59.78
N SER A 118 -46.80 35.05 60.23
CA SER A 118 -47.02 36.47 59.91
C SER A 118 -46.76 36.77 58.43
N HIS A 119 -45.64 36.27 57.89
CA HIS A 119 -45.28 36.41 56.48
C HIS A 119 -46.24 35.66 55.56
N PHE A 120 -46.63 34.42 55.92
CA PHE A 120 -47.67 33.70 55.20
C PHE A 120 -48.98 34.49 55.17
N LYS A 121 -49.46 34.99 56.31
CA LYS A 121 -50.69 35.81 56.36
C LYS A 121 -50.60 37.07 55.51
N LYS A 122 -49.43 37.70 55.41
CA LYS A 122 -49.17 38.86 54.55
C LYS A 122 -49.25 38.46 53.06
N LEU A 123 -48.55 37.41 52.67
CA LEU A 123 -48.49 36.91 51.30
C LEU A 123 -49.84 36.34 50.83
N SER A 124 -50.54 35.58 51.68
CA SER A 124 -51.87 35.04 51.38
C SER A 124 -52.92 36.13 51.19
N ARG A 125 -52.79 37.30 51.84
CA ARG A 125 -53.68 38.45 51.59
C ARG A 125 -53.36 39.16 50.28
N MET A 126 -52.09 39.17 49.89
CA MET A 126 -51.59 39.80 48.67
C MET A 126 -51.86 38.97 47.42
N TYR A 127 -51.86 37.64 47.54
CA TYR A 127 -52.02 36.69 46.43
C TYR A 127 -53.27 35.81 46.56
N HIS A 128 -54.29 36.24 47.31
CA HIS A 128 -55.53 35.46 47.43
C HIS A 128 -56.27 35.43 46.09
N PRO A 129 -56.65 34.26 45.54
CA PRO A 129 -57.25 34.14 44.21
C PRO A 129 -58.58 34.91 44.07
N ASP A 130 -59.28 35.11 45.18
CA ASP A 130 -60.58 35.83 45.22
C ASP A 130 -60.46 37.35 45.44
N LYS A 131 -59.29 37.87 45.84
CA LYS A 131 -59.12 39.30 46.19
C LYS A 131 -58.28 40.10 45.20
N VAL A 132 -57.53 39.42 44.35
CA VAL A 132 -56.64 40.03 43.36
C VAL A 132 -57.32 39.99 42.01
N LYS A 133 -57.59 41.16 41.43
CA LYS A 133 -58.05 41.26 40.03
C LYS A 133 -56.86 41.24 39.09
N GLU A 134 -57.05 40.72 37.89
CA GLU A 134 -56.04 40.71 36.83
C GLU A 134 -55.43 42.10 36.64
N THR A 135 -54.11 42.17 36.74
CA THR A 135 -53.29 43.34 36.42
C THR A 135 -52.41 43.00 35.23
N ALA A 136 -51.98 43.99 34.45
CA ALA A 136 -51.22 43.80 33.20
C ALA A 136 -49.94 42.93 33.31
N GLU A 137 -49.47 42.61 34.52
CA GLU A 137 -48.26 41.83 34.78
C GLU A 137 -48.52 40.41 35.33
N LEU A 138 -49.75 40.06 35.74
CA LEU A 138 -50.06 38.78 36.41
C LEU A 138 -51.39 38.20 35.94
N THR A 139 -51.34 37.05 35.25
CA THR A 139 -52.52 36.27 34.85
C THR A 139 -53.17 35.58 36.06
N ILE A 140 -54.46 35.26 35.95
CA ILE A 140 -55.23 34.58 37.00
C ILE A 140 -54.58 33.23 37.40
N GLU A 141 -54.07 32.49 36.41
CA GLU A 141 -53.37 31.22 36.59
C GLU A 141 -52.07 31.39 37.38
N ALA A 142 -51.25 32.38 37.05
CA ALA A 142 -50.00 32.65 37.76
C ALA A 142 -50.25 33.06 39.23
N ILE A 143 -51.34 33.76 39.52
CA ILE A 143 -51.74 34.11 40.88
C ILE A 143 -52.16 32.86 41.67
N GLN A 144 -52.89 31.95 41.03
CA GLN A 144 -53.30 30.68 41.63
C GLN A 144 -52.09 29.79 41.93
N ASP A 145 -51.18 29.62 40.98
CA ASP A 145 -49.97 28.81 41.15
C ASP A 145 -49.04 29.39 42.23
N ARG A 146 -48.91 30.72 42.26
CA ARG A 146 -48.14 31.41 43.30
C ARG A 146 -48.79 31.23 44.68
N PHE A 147 -50.11 31.27 44.77
CA PHE A 147 -50.82 31.00 46.02
C PHE A 147 -50.66 29.54 46.49
N VAL A 148 -50.71 28.58 45.56
CA VAL A 148 -50.48 27.16 45.83
C VAL A 148 -49.06 26.94 46.33
N SER A 149 -48.04 27.50 45.67
CA SER A 149 -46.64 27.38 46.09
C SER A 149 -46.38 28.03 47.47
N ILE A 150 -46.95 29.21 47.75
CA ILE A 150 -46.90 29.86 49.07
C ILE A 150 -47.55 28.98 50.14
N THR A 151 -48.71 28.37 49.82
CA THR A 151 -49.41 27.47 50.74
C THR A 151 -48.64 26.18 50.99
N LYS A 152 -48.04 25.58 49.95
CA LYS A 152 -47.17 24.41 50.06
C LYS A 152 -45.91 24.74 50.89
N ALA A 153 -45.30 25.90 50.67
CA ALA A 153 -44.11 26.32 51.42
C ALA A 153 -44.43 26.51 52.91
N TYR A 154 -45.54 27.16 53.24
CA TYR A 154 -46.01 27.29 54.62
C TYR A 154 -46.29 25.93 55.28
N LYS A 155 -46.96 25.01 54.56
CA LYS A 155 -47.22 23.64 55.03
C LYS A 155 -45.93 22.85 55.24
N SER A 156 -44.94 23.01 54.36
CA SER A 156 -43.63 22.35 54.48
C SER A 156 -42.88 22.75 55.74
N LEU A 157 -43.12 23.95 56.26
CA LEU A 157 -42.47 24.47 57.47
C LEU A 157 -43.29 24.25 58.75
N THR A 158 -44.60 24.02 58.64
CA THR A 158 -45.52 23.94 59.80
C THR A 158 -46.11 22.56 60.05
N ASP A 159 -46.25 21.73 59.02
CA ASP A 159 -46.77 20.37 59.13
C ASP A 159 -45.59 19.39 59.26
N GLU A 160 -45.60 18.61 60.34
CA GLU A 160 -44.53 17.67 60.67
C GLU A 160 -44.37 16.56 59.62
N THR A 161 -45.45 16.16 58.96
CA THR A 161 -45.44 15.12 57.92
C THR A 161 -44.83 15.63 56.61
N ILE A 162 -45.24 16.81 56.16
CA ILE A 162 -44.75 17.46 54.94
C ILE A 162 -43.30 17.92 55.14
N ARG A 163 -42.96 18.39 56.35
CA ARG A 163 -41.59 18.73 56.73
C ARG A 163 -40.67 17.52 56.67
N LYS A 164 -41.12 16.36 57.16
CA LYS A 164 -40.36 15.11 57.05
C LYS A 164 -40.18 14.68 55.59
N ASN A 165 -41.23 14.78 54.78
CA ASN A 165 -41.14 14.50 53.34
C ASN A 165 -40.14 15.42 52.63
N TRP A 166 -40.15 16.72 52.96
CA TRP A 166 -39.19 17.67 52.42
C TRP A 166 -37.75 17.37 52.88
N LEU A 167 -37.52 17.03 54.15
CA LEU A 167 -36.18 16.68 54.65
C LEU A 167 -35.63 15.38 54.07
N GLU A 168 -36.49 14.38 53.84
CA GLU A 168 -36.08 13.08 53.31
C GLU A 168 -36.00 13.05 51.77
N TRP A 169 -36.90 13.76 51.07
CA TRP A 169 -37.06 13.67 49.61
C TRP A 169 -36.82 15.00 48.87
N ASN A 170 -36.45 16.07 49.59
CA ASN A 170 -36.28 17.43 49.06
C ASN A 170 -37.53 17.96 48.31
N ASN A 171 -38.71 17.42 48.64
CA ASN A 171 -40.00 17.77 48.05
C ASN A 171 -41.13 17.57 49.08
N PRO A 172 -42.06 18.52 49.24
CA PRO A 172 -43.15 18.44 50.22
C PRO A 172 -44.14 17.31 49.96
N ASP A 173 -44.31 16.91 48.71
CA ASP A 173 -45.32 15.93 48.31
C ASP A 173 -44.83 14.47 48.47
N GLY A 174 -43.58 14.25 48.92
CA GLY A 174 -43.00 12.92 49.16
C GLY A 174 -42.20 12.35 47.97
N PRO A 175 -41.92 11.02 47.96
CA PRO A 175 -41.09 10.39 46.93
C PRO A 175 -41.72 10.55 45.55
N GLN A 176 -41.01 11.21 44.65
CA GLN A 176 -41.44 11.40 43.27
C GLN A 176 -41.23 10.13 42.46
N THR A 177 -42.20 9.75 41.64
CA THR A 177 -42.02 8.67 40.67
C THR A 177 -41.00 9.09 39.63
N THR A 178 -39.93 8.32 39.45
CA THR A 178 -38.95 8.55 38.38
C THR A 178 -39.63 8.32 37.03
N SER A 179 -39.98 9.38 36.30
CA SER A 179 -40.40 9.26 34.90
C SER A 179 -39.17 9.07 34.01
N MET A 180 -39.23 8.11 33.08
CA MET A 180 -38.16 7.90 32.11
C MET A 180 -38.37 8.84 30.92
N GLY A 181 -37.54 9.88 30.84
CA GLY A 181 -37.56 10.83 29.72
C GLY A 181 -36.70 10.39 28.54
N ILE A 182 -37.15 10.65 27.31
CA ILE A 182 -36.34 10.53 26.09
C ILE A 182 -35.97 11.94 25.62
N ALA A 183 -34.68 12.17 25.37
CA ALA A 183 -34.13 13.43 24.86
C ALA A 183 -34.40 13.66 23.36
N LEU A 184 -35.62 13.35 22.90
CA LEU A 184 -36.10 13.62 21.56
C LEU A 184 -37.24 14.64 21.63
N PRO A 185 -37.31 15.61 20.70
CA PRO A 185 -38.42 16.55 20.65
C PRO A 185 -39.76 15.85 20.38
N PRO A 186 -40.86 16.29 21.03
CA PRO A 186 -42.18 15.65 20.91
C PRO A 186 -42.76 15.73 19.49
N TRP A 187 -42.46 16.79 18.74
CA TRP A 187 -42.96 16.99 17.37
C TRP A 187 -42.62 15.85 16.41
N ILE A 188 -41.60 15.03 16.69
CA ILE A 188 -41.21 13.87 15.87
C ILE A 188 -42.26 12.75 15.97
N VAL A 189 -42.89 12.61 17.15
CA VAL A 189 -43.78 11.49 17.50
C VAL A 189 -45.26 11.92 17.57
N GLU A 190 -45.52 13.22 17.65
CA GLU A 190 -46.87 13.79 17.57
C GLU A 190 -47.64 13.28 16.33
N SER A 191 -48.93 13.00 16.53
CA SER A 191 -49.84 12.40 15.53
C SER A 191 -49.97 13.18 14.23
N LYS A 192 -49.62 14.46 14.23
CA LYS A 192 -49.62 15.32 13.04
C LYS A 192 -48.43 15.05 12.11
N ASN A 193 -47.27 14.73 12.66
CA ASN A 193 -46.01 14.60 11.92
C ASN A 193 -45.53 13.16 11.81
N ASN A 194 -46.05 12.24 12.64
CA ASN A 194 -45.61 10.86 12.67
C ASN A 194 -45.69 10.16 11.29
N VAL A 195 -46.74 10.41 10.50
CA VAL A 195 -46.90 9.86 9.13
C VAL A 195 -45.80 10.39 8.21
N TRP A 196 -45.43 11.66 8.33
CA TRP A 196 -44.37 12.25 7.54
C TRP A 196 -42.99 11.71 7.92
N VAL A 197 -42.71 11.60 9.23
CA VAL A 197 -41.47 11.01 9.75
C VAL A 197 -41.34 9.55 9.33
N LEU A 198 -42.41 8.76 9.45
CA LEU A 198 -42.44 7.36 9.02
C LEU A 198 -42.28 7.25 7.48
N GLY A 199 -42.89 8.16 6.72
CA GLY A 199 -42.75 8.24 5.27
C GLY A 199 -41.31 8.55 4.84
N VAL A 200 -40.66 9.53 5.48
CA VAL A 200 -39.24 9.85 5.25
C VAL A 200 -38.34 8.68 5.63
N TYR A 201 -38.60 8.05 6.78
CA TYR A 201 -37.88 6.85 7.22
C TYR A 201 -38.01 5.71 6.20
N GLY A 202 -39.24 5.43 5.74
CA GLY A 202 -39.52 4.43 4.72
C GLY A 202 -38.86 4.75 3.37
N LEU A 203 -38.82 6.02 2.96
CA LEU A 203 -38.12 6.44 1.74
C LEU A 203 -36.60 6.32 1.88
N LEU A 204 -36.04 6.65 3.04
CA LEU A 204 -34.61 6.58 3.29
C LEU A 204 -34.12 5.12 3.32
N PHE A 205 -34.80 4.25 4.08
CA PHE A 205 -34.39 2.86 4.23
C PHE A 205 -34.90 1.94 3.11
N GLY A 206 -36.09 2.20 2.56
CA GLY A 206 -36.67 1.40 1.48
C GLY A 206 -36.27 1.86 0.08
N GLY A 207 -35.94 3.15 -0.09
CA GLY A 207 -35.54 3.71 -1.39
C GLY A 207 -34.06 4.07 -1.46
N ALA A 208 -33.63 5.03 -0.63
CA ALA A 208 -32.27 5.58 -0.73
C ALA A 208 -31.20 4.54 -0.41
N LEU A 209 -31.36 3.75 0.66
CA LEU A 209 -30.39 2.73 1.06
C LEU A 209 -30.22 1.64 -0.02
N PRO A 210 -31.26 1.00 -0.57
CA PRO A 210 -31.11 0.06 -1.67
C PRO A 210 -30.49 0.66 -2.93
N LEU A 211 -30.81 1.92 -3.26
CA LEU A 211 -30.20 2.59 -4.42
C LEU A 211 -28.70 2.88 -4.20
N LEU A 212 -28.31 3.32 -3.00
CA LEU A 212 -26.92 3.57 -2.65
C LEU A 212 -26.11 2.28 -2.60
N VAL A 213 -26.64 1.26 -1.91
CA VAL A 213 -26.01 -0.07 -1.83
C VAL A 213 -25.95 -0.72 -3.21
N GLY A 214 -27.02 -0.66 -4.00
CA GLY A 214 -27.05 -1.17 -5.36
C GLY A 214 -26.01 -0.49 -6.25
N ARG A 215 -25.95 0.84 -6.24
CA ARG A 215 -24.95 1.60 -7.01
C ARG A 215 -23.51 1.27 -6.58
N TRP A 216 -23.26 1.14 -5.28
CA TRP A 216 -21.95 0.72 -4.76
C TRP A 216 -21.61 -0.72 -5.17
N TRP A 217 -22.54 -1.66 -4.96
CA TRP A 217 -22.35 -3.08 -5.27
C TRP A 217 -22.11 -3.31 -6.76
N PHE A 218 -22.96 -2.78 -7.64
CA PHE A 218 -22.80 -2.95 -9.09
C PHE A 218 -21.57 -2.21 -9.63
N GLY A 219 -21.18 -1.08 -9.02
CA GLY A 219 -19.94 -0.39 -9.36
C GLY A 219 -18.70 -1.17 -8.93
N ASN A 220 -18.71 -1.77 -7.74
CA ASN A 220 -17.57 -2.53 -7.21
C ASN A 220 -17.44 -3.92 -7.85
N ARG A 221 -18.56 -4.59 -8.15
CA ARG A 221 -18.60 -5.89 -8.82
C ARG A 221 -17.98 -5.86 -10.22
N GLN A 222 -17.96 -4.69 -10.87
CA GLN A 222 -17.31 -4.53 -12.16
C GLN A 222 -15.79 -4.45 -12.07
N LYS A 223 -15.21 -4.31 -10.87
CA LYS A 223 -13.77 -4.18 -10.66
C LYS A 223 -13.17 -5.48 -10.09
N THR A 224 -11.95 -5.81 -10.53
CA THR A 224 -11.15 -6.91 -9.99
C THR A 224 -10.44 -6.47 -8.70
N LYS A 225 -9.79 -7.43 -8.02
CA LYS A 225 -8.93 -7.16 -6.85
C LYS A 225 -7.83 -6.13 -7.17
N ASP A 226 -7.35 -6.12 -8.42
CA ASP A 226 -6.33 -5.19 -8.89
C ASP A 226 -6.88 -3.78 -9.20
N GLY A 227 -8.18 -3.55 -9.04
CA GLY A 227 -8.81 -2.25 -9.22
C GLY A 227 -9.17 -1.89 -10.66
N ILE A 228 -8.97 -2.81 -11.61
CA ILE A 228 -9.31 -2.67 -13.03
C ILE A 228 -10.69 -3.27 -13.34
N ASN A 229 -11.30 -2.89 -14.45
CA ASN A 229 -12.55 -3.46 -14.94
C ASN A 229 -12.37 -4.95 -15.26
N ALA A 230 -13.34 -5.78 -14.85
CA ALA A 230 -13.36 -7.21 -15.11
C ALA A 230 -13.26 -7.56 -16.61
N ARG A 231 -13.79 -6.70 -17.50
CA ARG A 231 -13.66 -6.88 -18.95
C ARG A 231 -12.24 -6.64 -19.44
N SER A 232 -11.54 -5.64 -18.91
CA SER A 232 -10.12 -5.40 -19.20
C SER A 232 -9.25 -6.57 -18.76
N ALA A 233 -9.51 -7.12 -17.57
CA ALA A 233 -8.81 -8.31 -17.08
C ALA A 233 -9.07 -9.54 -17.97
N ALA A 234 -10.32 -9.73 -18.40
CA ALA A 234 -10.68 -10.80 -19.34
C ALA A 234 -10.01 -10.63 -20.71
N ALA A 235 -9.85 -9.38 -21.18
CA ALA A 235 -9.13 -9.07 -22.41
C ALA A 235 -7.64 -9.46 -22.29
N PHE A 236 -6.98 -9.09 -21.18
CA PHE A 236 -5.59 -9.47 -20.89
C PHE A 236 -5.40 -10.99 -20.89
N PHE A 237 -6.28 -11.72 -20.19
CA PHE A 237 -6.21 -13.18 -20.11
C PHE A 237 -6.32 -13.86 -21.47
N LYS A 238 -7.10 -13.28 -22.39
CA LYS A 238 -7.31 -13.80 -23.75
C LYS A 238 -6.22 -13.38 -24.74
N SER A 239 -5.58 -12.22 -24.52
CA SER A 239 -4.64 -11.65 -25.49
C SER A 239 -3.20 -12.11 -25.34
N ILE A 240 -2.77 -12.53 -24.14
CA ILE A 240 -1.38 -12.87 -23.87
C ILE A 240 -1.15 -14.38 -23.93
N THR A 241 -0.02 -14.77 -24.54
CA THR A 241 0.49 -16.14 -24.73
C THR A 241 1.83 -16.33 -24.01
N GLU A 242 2.35 -17.56 -23.98
CA GLU A 242 3.60 -17.92 -23.29
C GLU A 242 4.83 -17.21 -23.85
N GLU A 243 4.85 -17.03 -25.16
CA GLU A 243 5.95 -16.39 -25.90
C GLU A 243 5.63 -14.93 -26.25
N ALA A 244 4.67 -14.32 -25.54
CA ALA A 244 4.15 -13.02 -25.95
C ALA A 244 5.23 -11.95 -26.01
N THR A 245 5.32 -11.33 -27.18
CA THR A 245 6.26 -10.26 -27.53
C THR A 245 5.89 -8.94 -26.86
N THR A 246 6.81 -7.97 -26.88
CA THR A 246 6.54 -6.63 -26.33
C THR A 246 5.38 -5.94 -27.07
N GLU A 247 5.26 -6.18 -28.38
CA GLU A 247 4.19 -5.71 -29.24
C GLU A 247 2.82 -6.27 -28.81
N GLU A 248 2.73 -7.57 -28.50
CA GLU A 248 1.52 -8.20 -27.97
C GLU A 248 1.14 -7.66 -26.59
N VAL A 249 2.12 -7.41 -25.71
CA VAL A 249 1.90 -6.77 -24.41
C VAL A 249 1.33 -5.36 -24.55
N VAL A 250 1.85 -4.56 -25.47
CA VAL A 250 1.37 -3.19 -25.73
C VAL A 250 -0.02 -3.20 -26.37
N SER A 251 -0.26 -4.14 -27.28
CA SER A 251 -1.60 -4.38 -27.85
C SER A 251 -2.60 -4.76 -26.77
N ALA A 252 -2.26 -5.69 -25.88
CA ALA A 252 -3.07 -6.09 -24.74
C ALA A 252 -3.39 -4.89 -23.84
N LEU A 253 -2.38 -4.11 -23.46
CA LEU A 253 -2.53 -2.85 -22.72
C LEU A 253 -3.52 -1.90 -23.41
N GLY A 254 -3.39 -1.74 -24.74
CA GLY A 254 -4.32 -0.96 -25.56
C GLY A 254 -5.78 -1.40 -25.39
N LYS A 255 -6.04 -2.72 -25.42
CA LYS A 255 -7.40 -3.29 -25.31
C LYS A 255 -8.11 -2.88 -24.02
N ALA A 256 -7.40 -2.73 -22.91
CA ALA A 256 -8.00 -2.32 -21.64
C ALA A 256 -8.60 -0.90 -21.67
N TYR A 257 -8.07 0.02 -22.48
CA TYR A 257 -8.54 1.41 -22.53
C TYR A 257 -9.97 1.58 -23.04
N GLU A 258 -10.54 0.56 -23.68
CA GLU A 258 -11.96 0.56 -24.05
C GLU A 258 -12.90 0.77 -22.85
N TRP A 259 -12.61 0.14 -21.71
CA TRP A 259 -13.43 0.23 -20.50
C TRP A 259 -12.85 1.14 -19.43
N GLU A 260 -11.53 1.34 -19.47
CA GLU A 260 -10.76 2.06 -18.46
C GLU A 260 -10.73 3.57 -18.69
N LEU A 261 -10.72 4.00 -19.95
CA LEU A 261 -10.73 5.41 -20.32
C LEU A 261 -11.57 5.63 -21.60
N PRO A 262 -12.92 5.65 -21.47
CA PRO A 262 -13.80 5.89 -22.61
C PRO A 262 -13.52 7.25 -23.29
N ALA A 263 -13.78 7.31 -24.59
CA ALA A 263 -13.51 8.51 -25.39
C ALA A 263 -14.31 9.73 -24.85
N PRO A 264 -13.71 10.94 -24.84
CA PRO A 264 -14.40 12.14 -24.38
C PRO A 264 -15.57 12.48 -25.32
N LYS A 265 -16.62 13.10 -24.77
CA LYS A 265 -17.83 13.47 -25.53
C LYS A 265 -17.57 14.35 -26.77
N ASN A 266 -16.47 15.12 -26.78
CA ASN A 266 -16.06 16.00 -27.88
C ASN A 266 -14.84 15.46 -28.66
N ALA A 267 -14.69 14.12 -28.74
CA ALA A 267 -13.54 13.47 -29.37
C ALA A 267 -13.29 13.91 -30.82
N GLN A 268 -14.36 14.16 -31.58
CA GLN A 268 -14.33 14.52 -33.01
C GLN A 268 -13.51 15.77 -33.32
N ALA A 269 -13.52 16.75 -32.42
CA ALA A 269 -12.77 18.00 -32.59
C ALA A 269 -11.25 17.79 -32.56
N LEU A 270 -10.78 16.66 -32.02
CA LEU A 270 -9.37 16.33 -31.83
C LEU A 270 -8.88 15.25 -32.82
N ASP A 271 -9.76 14.73 -33.68
CA ASP A 271 -9.45 13.61 -34.56
C ASP A 271 -8.50 13.96 -35.70
N SER A 272 -8.49 15.21 -36.15
CA SER A 272 -7.55 15.69 -37.18
C SER A 272 -6.11 15.64 -36.70
N GLU A 273 -5.82 16.21 -35.52
CA GLU A 273 -4.49 16.17 -34.89
C GLU A 273 -4.08 14.72 -34.57
N LEU A 274 -5.01 13.89 -34.09
CA LEU A 274 -4.72 12.46 -33.86
C LEU A 274 -4.42 11.69 -35.15
N ALA A 275 -5.09 12.00 -36.25
CA ALA A 275 -4.82 11.37 -37.55
C ALA A 275 -3.44 11.77 -38.09
N GLU A 276 -3.04 13.03 -37.90
CA GLU A 276 -1.70 13.50 -38.24
C GLU A 276 -0.62 12.80 -37.39
N LEU A 277 -0.81 12.75 -36.07
CA LEU A 277 0.08 12.02 -35.16
C LEU A 277 0.19 10.55 -35.58
N ASP A 278 -0.94 9.90 -35.88
CA ASP A 278 -0.97 8.50 -36.31
C ASP A 278 -0.17 8.24 -37.59
N LYS A 279 -0.26 9.16 -38.56
CA LYS A 279 0.54 9.13 -39.79
C LYS A 279 2.03 9.29 -39.49
N THR A 280 2.41 10.27 -38.67
CA THR A 280 3.81 10.51 -38.30
C THR A 280 4.41 9.34 -37.53
N ILE A 281 3.65 8.73 -36.61
CA ILE A 281 4.08 7.55 -35.85
C ILE A 281 4.29 6.38 -36.82
N SER A 282 3.36 6.16 -37.75
CA SER A 282 3.48 5.09 -38.75
C SER A 282 4.74 5.23 -39.61
N GLN A 283 5.12 6.47 -39.96
CA GLN A 283 6.36 6.75 -40.69
C GLN A 283 7.62 6.55 -39.84
N LYS A 284 7.61 6.94 -38.55
CA LYS A 284 8.79 6.85 -37.68
C LYS A 284 9.05 5.46 -37.11
N VAL A 285 8.00 4.73 -36.74
CA VAL A 285 8.08 3.42 -36.07
C VAL A 285 7.97 2.27 -37.05
N GLY A 286 7.23 2.44 -38.16
CA GLY A 286 7.13 1.44 -39.20
C GLY A 286 6.42 0.15 -38.76
N GLN A 287 7.05 -0.99 -39.03
CA GLN A 287 6.44 -2.32 -38.91
C GLN A 287 5.97 -2.65 -37.48
N GLN A 288 6.73 -2.27 -36.45
CA GLN A 288 6.36 -2.56 -35.05
C GLN A 288 5.00 -1.95 -34.69
N TYR A 289 4.73 -0.71 -35.12
CA TYR A 289 3.45 -0.05 -34.85
C TYR A 289 2.31 -0.64 -35.67
N ALA A 290 2.60 -1.04 -36.92
CA ALA A 290 1.62 -1.73 -37.76
C ALA A 290 1.20 -3.07 -37.14
N GLU A 291 2.14 -3.82 -36.57
CA GLU A 291 1.87 -5.08 -35.89
C GLU A 291 1.03 -4.89 -34.63
N VAL A 292 1.36 -3.90 -33.78
CA VAL A 292 0.54 -3.58 -32.60
C VAL A 292 -0.89 -3.22 -33.00
N LYS A 293 -1.09 -2.40 -34.05
CA LYS A 293 -2.43 -2.10 -34.56
C LYS A 293 -3.17 -3.35 -35.04
N ARG A 294 -2.46 -4.26 -35.73
CA ARG A 294 -3.03 -5.53 -36.22
C ARG A 294 -3.53 -6.38 -35.06
N LEU A 295 -2.69 -6.58 -34.04
CA LEU A 295 -3.00 -7.36 -32.85
C LEU A 295 -4.07 -6.72 -31.96
N ALA A 296 -4.16 -5.39 -32.00
CA ALA A 296 -5.10 -4.61 -31.21
C ALA A 296 -6.51 -4.58 -31.82
N LYS A 297 -6.74 -5.15 -33.00
CA LYS A 297 -8.09 -5.28 -33.57
C LYS A 297 -8.93 -6.29 -32.79
N ASP A 298 -10.24 -6.08 -32.81
CA ASP A 298 -11.21 -7.04 -32.28
C ASP A 298 -11.41 -8.21 -33.23
N ALA A 299 -12.17 -9.22 -32.80
CA ALA A 299 -12.52 -10.38 -33.63
C ALA A 299 -13.20 -9.99 -34.96
N ASN A 300 -13.87 -8.84 -34.99
CA ASN A 300 -14.55 -8.29 -36.17
C ASN A 300 -13.58 -7.55 -37.12
N GLY A 301 -12.31 -7.39 -36.75
CA GLY A 301 -11.29 -6.68 -37.53
C GLY A 301 -11.25 -5.17 -37.31
N ASP A 302 -12.16 -4.62 -36.52
CA ASP A 302 -12.24 -3.19 -36.20
C ASP A 302 -11.36 -2.81 -35.00
N LEU A 303 -10.93 -1.55 -34.97
CA LEU A 303 -10.17 -0.97 -33.85
C LEU A 303 -11.06 0.03 -33.12
N HIS A 304 -11.50 -0.32 -31.91
CA HIS A 304 -12.33 0.56 -31.09
C HIS A 304 -11.70 1.96 -30.90
N GLU A 305 -12.51 3.01 -30.92
CA GLU A 305 -12.04 4.41 -30.91
C GLU A 305 -11.14 4.72 -29.71
N SER A 306 -11.58 4.41 -28.48
CA SER A 306 -10.80 4.66 -27.25
C SER A 306 -9.46 3.93 -27.25
N ARG A 307 -9.43 2.72 -27.81
CA ARG A 307 -8.23 1.89 -27.95
C ARG A 307 -7.25 2.52 -28.95
N ARG A 308 -7.76 2.94 -30.12
CA ARG A 308 -6.99 3.65 -31.14
C ARG A 308 -6.35 4.92 -30.56
N ARG A 309 -7.14 5.75 -29.87
CA ARG A 309 -6.67 6.99 -29.23
C ARG A 309 -5.58 6.72 -28.20
N ALA A 310 -5.80 5.77 -27.29
CA ALA A 310 -4.82 5.41 -26.28
C ALA A 310 -3.50 4.93 -26.90
N LEU A 311 -3.55 4.06 -27.92
CA LEU A 311 -2.34 3.59 -28.61
C LEU A 311 -1.58 4.73 -29.30
N ILE A 312 -2.28 5.63 -30.01
CA ILE A 312 -1.66 6.81 -30.63
C ILE A 312 -0.96 7.67 -29.56
N LEU A 313 -1.62 7.94 -28.43
CA LEU A 313 -1.08 8.77 -27.37
C LEU A 313 0.10 8.12 -26.63
N ILE A 314 0.08 6.79 -26.44
CA ILE A 314 1.21 6.01 -25.92
C ILE A 314 2.40 6.11 -26.88
N TYR A 315 2.21 5.87 -28.17
CA TYR A 315 3.30 5.95 -29.13
C TYR A 315 3.79 7.38 -29.35
N ALA A 316 2.92 8.39 -29.29
CA ALA A 316 3.33 9.79 -29.30
C ALA A 316 4.24 10.10 -28.10
N HIS A 317 3.94 9.54 -26.91
CA HIS A 317 4.79 9.64 -25.73
C HIS A 317 6.13 8.93 -25.92
N LEU A 318 6.13 7.66 -26.33
CA LEU A 318 7.35 6.86 -26.54
C LEU A 318 8.27 7.46 -27.61
N THR A 319 7.71 8.10 -28.63
CA THR A 319 8.47 8.77 -29.71
C THR A 319 8.73 10.25 -29.45
N ARG A 320 8.28 10.78 -28.31
CA ARG A 320 8.46 12.17 -27.87
C ARG A 320 7.92 13.20 -28.87
N LEU A 321 6.80 12.87 -29.54
CA LEU A 321 6.13 13.80 -30.45
C LEU A 321 5.43 14.92 -29.65
N PRO A 322 5.57 16.19 -30.05
CA PRO A 322 4.85 17.28 -29.43
C PRO A 322 3.36 17.19 -29.78
N ILE A 323 2.51 17.46 -28.78
CA ILE A 323 1.05 17.57 -28.93
C ILE A 323 0.68 19.04 -28.75
N ALA A 324 -0.04 19.62 -29.70
CA ALA A 324 -0.42 21.04 -29.68
C ALA A 324 -1.63 21.29 -28.77
N SER A 325 -2.65 20.44 -28.84
CA SER A 325 -3.87 20.62 -28.06
C SER A 325 -3.69 20.33 -26.56
N PRO A 326 -4.02 21.28 -25.64
CA PRO A 326 -3.98 21.03 -24.20
C PRO A 326 -4.93 19.92 -23.73
N ALA A 327 -6.02 19.68 -24.47
CA ALA A 327 -6.96 18.61 -24.17
C ALA A 327 -6.31 17.24 -24.42
N LEU A 328 -5.62 17.06 -25.56
CA LEU A 328 -4.88 15.83 -25.88
C LEU A 328 -3.68 15.63 -24.96
N GLN A 329 -2.99 16.70 -24.53
CA GLN A 329 -1.94 16.59 -23.51
C GLN A 329 -2.50 16.07 -22.17
N THR A 330 -3.72 16.50 -21.80
CA THR A 330 -4.39 16.02 -20.59
C THR A 330 -4.82 14.55 -20.75
N GLU A 331 -5.34 14.17 -21.91
CA GLU A 331 -5.71 12.79 -22.24
C GLU A 331 -4.47 11.88 -22.23
N GLN A 332 -3.37 12.27 -22.90
CA GLN A 332 -2.10 11.53 -22.87
C GLN A 332 -1.61 11.33 -21.43
N ARG A 333 -1.67 12.38 -20.60
CA ARG A 333 -1.31 12.27 -19.19
C ARG A 333 -2.16 11.24 -18.45
N GLN A 334 -3.47 11.21 -18.66
CA GLN A 334 -4.36 10.23 -18.04
C GLN A 334 -4.03 8.81 -18.49
N VAL A 335 -3.85 8.61 -19.80
CA VAL A 335 -3.45 7.33 -20.40
C VAL A 335 -2.16 6.84 -19.74
N ILE A 336 -1.11 7.65 -19.73
CA ILE A 336 0.21 7.28 -19.17
C ILE A 336 0.13 7.01 -17.66
N LEU A 337 -0.61 7.81 -16.88
CA LEU A 337 -0.74 7.61 -15.44
C LEU A 337 -1.54 6.34 -15.06
N GLN A 338 -2.40 5.85 -15.95
CA GLN A 338 -3.14 4.60 -15.75
C GLN A 338 -2.30 3.35 -16.09
N THR A 339 -1.24 3.50 -16.90
CA THR A 339 -0.42 2.36 -17.34
C THR A 339 0.12 1.50 -16.20
N PRO A 340 0.62 2.01 -15.04
CA PRO A 340 1.17 1.14 -14.00
C PRO A 340 0.12 0.21 -13.39
N LEU A 341 -1.12 0.67 -13.26
CA LEU A 341 -2.23 -0.14 -12.75
C LEU A 341 -2.56 -1.28 -13.72
N LEU A 342 -2.67 -0.95 -15.01
CA LEU A 342 -2.99 -1.90 -16.07
C LEU A 342 -1.86 -2.92 -16.29
N LEU A 343 -0.60 -2.47 -16.28
CA LEU A 343 0.56 -3.35 -16.39
C LEU A 343 0.71 -4.25 -15.18
N ASN A 344 0.37 -3.80 -13.97
CA ASN A 344 0.37 -4.67 -12.79
C ASN A 344 -0.70 -5.77 -12.90
N ALA A 345 -1.89 -5.44 -13.39
CA ALA A 345 -2.92 -6.45 -13.65
C ALA A 345 -2.51 -7.43 -14.76
N LEU A 346 -1.85 -6.96 -15.83
CA LEU A 346 -1.30 -7.82 -16.88
C LEU A 346 -0.16 -8.72 -16.37
N LEU A 347 0.70 -8.18 -15.50
CA LEU A 347 1.77 -8.91 -14.82
C LEU A 347 1.21 -10.04 -13.94
N ASN A 348 0.11 -9.78 -13.23
CA ASN A 348 -0.56 -10.82 -12.43
C ASN A 348 -1.10 -11.95 -13.31
N VAL A 349 -1.61 -11.63 -14.51
CA VAL A 349 -2.08 -12.63 -15.48
C VAL A 349 -0.93 -13.49 -16.01
N SER A 350 0.21 -12.89 -16.36
CA SER A 350 1.38 -13.66 -16.86
C SER A 350 2.03 -14.48 -15.76
N THR A 351 2.14 -13.92 -14.55
CA THR A 351 2.72 -14.59 -13.39
C THR A 351 1.85 -15.76 -12.91
N ALA A 352 0.52 -15.64 -12.94
CA ALA A 352 -0.38 -16.74 -12.56
C ALA A 352 -0.27 -17.96 -13.49
N ARG A 353 0.28 -17.79 -14.70
CA ARG A 353 0.59 -18.88 -15.65
C ARG A 353 2.06 -19.30 -15.62
N ASN A 354 2.84 -18.71 -14.72
CA ASN A 354 4.28 -18.90 -14.59
C ASN A 354 5.07 -18.62 -15.87
N TRP A 355 4.63 -17.69 -16.72
CA TRP A 355 5.31 -17.39 -17.99
C TRP A 355 6.41 -16.34 -17.80
N LEU A 356 7.65 -16.63 -18.20
CA LEU A 356 8.80 -15.74 -17.98
C LEU A 356 8.86 -14.59 -18.99
N VAL A 357 8.77 -14.89 -20.29
CA VAL A 357 8.92 -13.91 -21.38
C VAL A 357 7.92 -12.75 -21.29
N PRO A 358 6.59 -12.98 -21.19
CA PRO A 358 5.62 -11.91 -21.01
C PRO A 358 5.82 -11.15 -19.72
N THR A 359 6.19 -11.83 -18.63
CA THR A 359 6.45 -11.22 -17.33
C THR A 359 7.58 -10.19 -17.42
N LEU A 360 8.73 -10.57 -18.01
CA LEU A 360 9.84 -9.66 -18.24
C LEU A 360 9.48 -8.53 -19.22
N SER A 361 8.71 -8.83 -20.27
CA SER A 361 8.26 -7.82 -21.24
C SER A 361 7.36 -6.75 -20.60
N VAL A 362 6.43 -7.14 -19.73
CA VAL A 362 5.57 -6.21 -18.96
C VAL A 362 6.39 -5.34 -18.02
N MET A 363 7.38 -5.91 -17.32
CA MET A 363 8.28 -5.17 -16.45
C MET A 363 9.11 -4.14 -17.24
N ARG A 364 9.71 -4.57 -18.36
CA ARG A 364 10.51 -3.70 -19.25
C ARG A 364 9.67 -2.57 -19.83
N LEU A 365 8.42 -2.82 -20.23
CA LEU A 365 7.51 -1.81 -20.79
C LEU A 365 7.31 -0.62 -19.85
N ASN A 366 7.26 -0.84 -18.53
CA ASN A 366 7.17 0.26 -17.58
C ASN A 366 8.37 1.23 -17.68
N SER A 367 9.58 0.70 -17.86
CA SER A 367 10.79 1.53 -18.00
C SER A 367 10.76 2.37 -19.29
N TYR A 368 10.29 1.79 -20.41
CA TYR A 368 10.12 2.51 -21.68
C TYR A 368 9.11 3.65 -21.56
N LEU A 369 8.00 3.41 -20.84
CA LEU A 369 6.99 4.44 -20.55
C LEU A 369 7.53 5.52 -19.59
N ALA A 370 8.31 5.14 -18.57
CA ALA A 370 8.92 6.07 -17.62
C ALA A 370 9.90 7.03 -18.30
N GLN A 371 10.72 6.51 -19.22
CA GLN A 371 11.78 7.27 -19.91
C GLN A 371 11.34 7.85 -21.25
N ALA A 372 10.12 7.55 -21.68
CA ALA A 372 9.57 7.95 -22.97
C ALA A 372 10.52 7.57 -24.13
N LEU A 373 10.76 6.26 -24.29
CA LEU A 373 11.63 5.72 -25.34
C LEU A 373 10.87 4.75 -26.25
N PRO A 374 11.23 4.65 -27.54
CA PRO A 374 10.68 3.62 -28.42
C PRO A 374 10.90 2.22 -27.85
N LEU A 375 9.94 1.33 -28.08
CA LEU A 375 10.05 -0.07 -27.67
C LEU A 375 11.27 -0.71 -28.34
N ASN A 376 11.97 -1.59 -27.62
CA ASN A 376 13.16 -2.26 -28.13
C ASN A 376 14.24 -1.30 -28.66
N ALA A 377 14.34 -0.10 -28.06
CA ALA A 377 15.29 0.94 -28.46
C ALA A 377 16.72 0.36 -28.59
N PRO A 378 17.40 0.60 -29.73
CA PRO A 378 18.81 0.24 -29.89
C PRO A 378 19.69 0.90 -28.81
N PRO A 379 20.83 0.30 -28.43
CA PRO A 379 21.68 0.80 -27.34
C PRO A 379 21.96 2.31 -27.39
N ARG A 380 22.26 2.86 -28.58
CA ARG A 380 22.50 4.30 -28.75
C ARG A 380 21.28 5.16 -28.44
N VAL A 381 20.08 4.72 -28.82
CA VAL A 381 18.84 5.46 -28.54
C VAL A 381 18.55 5.49 -27.03
N ARG A 382 19.02 4.48 -26.28
CA ARG A 382 18.91 4.45 -24.80
C ARG A 382 19.73 5.55 -24.13
N LEU A 383 20.77 6.08 -24.78
CA LEU A 383 21.53 7.23 -24.25
C LEU A 383 20.73 8.53 -24.29
N THR A 384 19.63 8.60 -25.06
CA THR A 384 18.71 9.75 -25.07
C THR A 384 17.85 9.85 -23.81
N GLN A 385 18.06 8.98 -22.81
CA GLN A 385 17.53 9.19 -21.46
C GLN A 385 18.25 10.35 -20.76
N LEU A 386 19.50 10.67 -21.14
CA LEU A 386 20.26 11.77 -20.58
C LEU A 386 19.59 13.14 -20.86
N PRO A 387 19.67 14.09 -19.91
CA PRO A 387 19.00 15.38 -20.03
C PRO A 387 19.55 16.18 -21.22
N GLY A 388 18.64 16.63 -22.11
CA GLY A 388 19.00 17.48 -23.24
C GLY A 388 19.80 16.80 -24.37
N VAL A 389 19.90 15.46 -24.35
CA VAL A 389 20.62 14.69 -25.38
C VAL A 389 19.63 14.08 -26.38
N SER A 390 19.77 14.43 -27.66
CA SER A 390 19.00 13.87 -28.76
C SER A 390 19.78 12.79 -29.52
N LYS A 391 19.08 12.03 -30.38
CA LYS A 391 19.73 11.06 -31.27
C LYS A 391 20.75 11.72 -32.20
N ALA A 392 20.43 12.90 -32.72
CA ALA A 392 21.32 13.66 -33.61
C ALA A 392 22.60 14.10 -32.87
N ASP A 393 22.50 14.48 -31.59
CA ASP A 393 23.67 14.80 -30.78
C ASP A 393 24.60 13.59 -30.65
N ILE A 394 24.04 12.41 -30.36
CA ILE A 394 24.80 11.16 -30.22
C ILE A 394 25.49 10.77 -31.53
N ASP A 395 24.76 10.87 -32.64
CA ASP A 395 25.29 10.53 -33.97
C ASP A 395 26.39 11.49 -34.44
N ALA A 396 26.41 12.74 -33.92
CA ALA A 396 27.42 13.76 -34.20
C ALA A 396 28.69 13.66 -33.32
N LEU A 397 28.68 12.87 -32.24
CA LEU A 397 29.87 12.64 -31.41
C LEU A 397 30.81 11.62 -32.07
N THR A 398 32.12 11.90 -32.02
CA THR A 398 33.18 11.04 -32.57
C THR A 398 34.27 10.89 -31.50
N PRO A 399 34.60 9.66 -31.03
CA PRO A 399 33.96 8.39 -31.39
C PRO A 399 32.50 8.34 -30.96
N ARG A 400 31.69 7.50 -31.65
CA ARG A 400 30.27 7.36 -31.32
C ARG A 400 30.10 6.67 -29.96
N PRO A 401 29.45 7.33 -28.99
CA PRO A 401 29.41 6.82 -27.63
C PRO A 401 28.51 5.58 -27.51
N ARG A 402 28.94 4.65 -26.66
CA ARG A 402 28.23 3.42 -26.28
C ARG A 402 27.66 3.52 -24.87
N GLU A 403 28.35 4.24 -23.99
CA GLU A 403 27.99 4.41 -22.59
C GLU A 403 27.65 5.86 -22.23
N MET A 404 26.97 6.04 -21.10
CA MET A 404 26.59 7.36 -20.59
C MET A 404 27.80 8.21 -20.18
N THR A 405 28.85 7.56 -19.68
CA THR A 405 30.13 8.17 -19.28
C THR A 405 30.85 8.78 -20.49
N GLU A 406 30.87 8.08 -21.63
CA GLU A 406 31.46 8.58 -22.87
C GLU A 406 30.73 9.82 -23.40
N VAL A 407 29.39 9.87 -23.27
CA VAL A 407 28.62 11.07 -23.62
C VAL A 407 29.01 12.24 -22.71
N LEU A 408 29.15 11.99 -21.40
CA LEU A 408 29.56 13.02 -20.45
C LEU A 408 30.96 13.57 -20.78
N SER A 409 31.95 12.70 -20.99
CA SER A 409 33.31 13.11 -21.35
C SER A 409 33.33 13.92 -22.65
N ALA A 410 32.61 13.47 -23.69
CA ALA A 410 32.55 14.18 -24.96
C ALA A 410 31.88 15.57 -24.86
N LEU A 411 30.90 15.74 -23.97
CA LEU A 411 30.28 17.04 -23.70
C LEU A 411 31.19 17.96 -22.89
N GLN A 412 31.95 17.41 -21.93
CA GLN A 412 32.93 18.16 -21.14
C GLN A 412 34.08 18.67 -22.01
N GLU A 413 34.62 17.83 -22.89
CA GLU A 413 35.68 18.22 -23.84
C GLU A 413 35.22 19.35 -24.78
N LYS A 414 33.95 19.37 -25.14
CA LYS A 414 33.35 20.43 -25.97
C LYS A 414 32.93 21.68 -25.19
N GLY A 415 33.02 21.67 -23.85
CA GLY A 415 32.57 22.77 -23.00
C GLY A 415 31.05 23.03 -23.07
N ASP A 416 30.24 22.00 -23.35
CA ASP A 416 28.79 22.13 -23.47
C ASP A 416 28.14 22.35 -22.09
N ALA A 417 27.27 23.35 -21.97
CA ALA A 417 26.54 23.66 -20.73
C ALA A 417 25.70 22.47 -20.22
N ARG A 418 25.29 21.55 -21.11
CA ARG A 418 24.55 20.33 -20.76
C ARG A 418 25.39 19.34 -19.94
N ALA A 419 26.71 19.38 -20.00
CA ALA A 419 27.59 18.44 -19.31
C ALA A 419 27.30 18.37 -17.80
N GLY A 420 27.14 19.51 -17.14
CA GLY A 420 26.81 19.56 -15.70
C GLY A 420 25.44 18.96 -15.39
N GLN A 421 24.46 19.10 -16.28
CA GLN A 421 23.12 18.51 -16.13
C GLN A 421 23.16 16.99 -16.32
N VAL A 422 23.92 16.52 -17.31
CA VAL A 422 24.18 15.10 -17.56
C VAL A 422 24.89 14.46 -16.37
N GLN A 423 25.90 15.11 -15.80
CA GLN A 423 26.62 14.64 -14.62
C GLN A 423 25.68 14.44 -13.41
N LYS A 424 24.82 15.42 -13.12
CA LYS A 424 23.81 15.31 -12.03
C LYS A 424 22.86 14.12 -12.24
N ALA A 425 22.46 13.86 -13.48
CA ALA A 425 21.61 12.71 -13.79
C ALA A 425 22.35 11.38 -13.62
N ILE A 426 23.60 11.29 -14.10
CA ILE A 426 24.44 10.09 -13.98
C ILE A 426 24.72 9.75 -12.51
N GLN A 427 25.02 10.73 -11.67
CA GLN A 427 25.30 10.51 -10.23
C GLN A 427 24.15 9.87 -9.45
N LYS A 428 22.90 10.05 -9.92
CA LYS A 428 21.70 9.45 -9.31
C LYS A 428 21.12 8.31 -10.15
N TRP A 429 21.86 7.83 -11.15
CA TRP A 429 21.41 6.75 -12.02
C TRP A 429 21.27 5.44 -11.28
N GLY A 430 20.22 4.69 -11.59
CA GLY A 430 19.87 3.45 -10.89
C GLY A 430 20.36 2.20 -11.59
N ARG A 431 21.66 2.13 -11.95
CA ARG A 431 22.26 0.88 -12.42
C ARG A 431 22.41 -0.06 -11.23
N VAL A 432 21.72 -1.19 -11.29
CA VAL A 432 21.68 -2.16 -10.20
C VAL A 432 22.76 -3.22 -10.37
N GLU A 433 23.37 -3.64 -9.27
CA GLU A 433 24.34 -4.72 -9.21
C GLU A 433 23.91 -5.77 -8.17
N ILE A 434 24.03 -7.04 -8.53
CA ILE A 434 23.82 -8.17 -7.62
C ILE A 434 25.14 -8.47 -6.92
N VAL A 435 25.27 -8.01 -5.68
CA VAL A 435 26.45 -8.29 -4.84
C VAL A 435 26.53 -9.78 -4.56
N ASP A 436 25.41 -10.36 -4.16
CA ASP A 436 25.30 -11.79 -3.84
C ASP A 436 23.88 -12.29 -4.03
N ALA A 437 23.75 -13.58 -4.33
CA ALA A 437 22.46 -14.27 -4.45
C ALA A 437 22.64 -15.73 -4.02
N VAL A 438 22.08 -16.10 -2.88
CA VAL A 438 22.27 -17.41 -2.25
C VAL A 438 20.96 -17.98 -1.71
N PHE A 439 20.82 -19.30 -1.73
CA PHE A 439 19.74 -20.00 -1.06
C PHE A 439 20.15 -20.32 0.38
N LYS A 440 19.25 -20.07 1.33
CA LYS A 440 19.45 -20.36 2.75
C LYS A 440 18.21 -21.03 3.33
N VAL A 441 18.42 -21.95 4.27
CA VAL A 441 17.39 -22.51 5.14
C VAL A 441 17.74 -22.11 6.57
N ILE A 442 16.75 -21.71 7.36
CA ILE A 442 16.98 -21.25 8.72
C ILE A 442 17.33 -22.46 9.60
N GLY A 443 18.50 -22.43 10.24
CA GLY A 443 18.94 -23.48 11.15
C GLY A 443 19.61 -24.70 10.49
N GLU A 444 19.59 -24.79 9.16
CA GLU A 444 20.19 -25.88 8.40
C GLU A 444 21.30 -25.37 7.47
N ARG A 445 22.43 -26.08 7.42
CA ARG A 445 23.55 -25.76 6.50
C ARG A 445 23.34 -26.32 5.09
N ILE A 446 22.62 -27.44 5.01
CA ILE A 446 22.31 -28.15 3.78
C ILE A 446 20.82 -27.92 3.49
N ILE A 447 20.46 -27.82 2.21
CA ILE A 447 19.07 -27.63 1.82
C ILE A 447 18.44 -29.01 1.62
N THR A 448 17.53 -29.37 2.52
CA THR A 448 16.82 -30.64 2.50
C THR A 448 15.57 -30.58 1.60
N PRO A 449 15.11 -31.73 1.06
CA PRO A 449 13.91 -31.78 0.23
C PRO A 449 12.68 -31.23 0.93
N SER A 450 11.80 -30.53 0.19
CA SER A 450 10.56 -29.93 0.72
C SER A 450 10.73 -28.90 1.85
N SER A 451 11.95 -28.45 2.14
CA SER A 451 12.23 -27.40 3.12
C SER A 451 11.73 -26.03 2.66
N ILE A 452 11.56 -25.10 3.60
CA ILE A 452 11.26 -23.69 3.30
C ILE A 452 12.58 -22.99 2.98
N ILE A 453 12.76 -22.62 1.71
CA ILE A 453 13.97 -22.01 1.20
C ILE A 453 13.78 -20.50 1.12
N PHE A 454 14.81 -19.77 1.56
CA PHE A 454 14.93 -18.33 1.35
C PHE A 454 15.97 -18.07 0.28
N LEU A 455 15.56 -17.50 -0.85
CA LEU A 455 16.48 -16.88 -1.79
C LEU A 455 16.83 -15.48 -1.24
N VAL A 456 18.07 -15.32 -0.80
CA VAL A 456 18.62 -14.06 -0.28
C VAL A 456 19.38 -13.36 -1.39
N VAL A 457 18.93 -12.16 -1.75
CA VAL A 457 19.54 -11.35 -2.82
C VAL A 457 20.01 -10.02 -2.25
N LYS A 458 21.31 -9.75 -2.38
CA LYS A 458 21.97 -8.53 -1.90
C LYS A 458 22.18 -7.58 -3.08
N LEU A 459 21.55 -6.41 -3.01
CA LEU A 459 21.55 -5.46 -4.12
C LEU A 459 22.12 -4.10 -3.70
N ARG A 460 22.86 -3.48 -4.63
CA ARG A 460 23.33 -2.09 -4.53
C ARG A 460 23.17 -1.36 -5.86
N LEU A 461 23.18 -0.02 -5.82
CA LEU A 461 23.18 0.81 -7.02
C LEU A 461 24.58 1.36 -7.29
N VAL A 462 25.09 1.19 -8.51
CA VAL A 462 26.40 1.69 -8.93
C VAL A 462 26.20 2.67 -10.08
N PRO A 463 26.12 3.98 -9.80
CA PRO A 463 26.00 4.98 -10.86
C PRO A 463 27.15 4.83 -11.88
N PRO A 464 26.89 4.97 -13.19
CA PRO A 464 27.94 4.83 -14.21
C PRO A 464 29.14 5.74 -13.94
N GLY A 465 30.36 5.18 -14.01
CA GLY A 465 31.61 5.90 -13.73
C GLY A 465 32.01 5.95 -12.26
N THR A 466 31.25 5.32 -11.35
CA THR A 466 31.64 5.17 -9.93
C THR A 466 32.53 3.96 -9.76
N SER A 467 33.70 4.12 -9.12
CA SER A 467 34.53 2.98 -8.72
C SER A 467 33.91 2.31 -7.49
N THR A 468 33.84 0.98 -7.51
CA THR A 468 33.34 0.13 -6.41
C THR A 468 34.46 -0.58 -5.66
N GLU A 469 35.72 -0.23 -5.94
CA GLU A 469 36.88 -0.79 -5.25
C GLU A 469 36.79 -0.48 -3.76
N LYS A 470 36.71 -1.54 -2.95
CA LYS A 470 36.76 -1.44 -1.48
C LYS A 470 38.22 -1.37 -1.05
N LYS A 471 38.46 -0.74 0.10
CA LYS A 471 39.79 -0.79 0.73
C LYS A 471 40.13 -2.23 1.06
N ASP A 472 41.35 -2.64 0.77
CA ASP A 472 41.86 -3.95 1.18
C ASP A 472 41.90 -4.02 2.71
N LEU A 473 40.99 -4.81 3.28
CA LEU A 473 40.95 -5.10 4.70
C LEU A 473 41.89 -6.27 5.00
N SER A 474 42.37 -6.34 6.24
CA SER A 474 43.07 -7.55 6.69
C SER A 474 42.13 -8.77 6.66
N VAL A 475 42.71 -9.97 6.60
CA VAL A 475 41.93 -11.22 6.59
C VAL A 475 41.03 -11.32 7.83
N ASP A 476 41.53 -10.88 8.99
CA ASP A 476 40.79 -10.92 10.25
C ASP A 476 39.63 -9.92 10.29
N GLU A 477 39.84 -8.70 9.79
CA GLU A 477 38.77 -7.70 9.66
C GLU A 477 37.71 -8.17 8.67
N THR A 478 38.11 -8.77 7.54
CA THR A 478 37.19 -9.33 6.54
C THR A 478 36.31 -10.41 7.15
N LYS A 479 36.88 -11.33 7.94
CA LYS A 479 36.10 -12.36 8.66
C LYS A 479 35.15 -11.77 9.69
N ARG A 480 35.59 -10.75 10.45
CA ARG A 480 34.73 -10.07 11.44
C ARG A 480 33.54 -9.38 10.77
N VAL A 481 33.78 -8.64 9.68
CA VAL A 481 32.72 -7.96 8.92
C VAL A 481 31.77 -8.97 8.28
N ALA A 482 32.29 -10.06 7.70
CA ALA A 482 31.48 -11.13 7.13
C ALA A 482 30.56 -11.77 8.18
N ALA A 483 31.10 -12.14 9.35
CA ALA A 483 30.33 -12.72 10.44
C ALA A 483 29.27 -11.75 10.99
N ALA A 484 29.60 -10.46 11.12
CA ALA A 484 28.64 -9.44 11.54
C ALA A 484 27.50 -9.23 10.53
N ASN A 485 27.82 -9.24 9.23
CA ASN A 485 26.82 -9.13 8.16
C ASN A 485 25.96 -10.39 8.06
N GLU A 486 26.54 -11.58 8.24
CA GLU A 486 25.80 -12.85 8.26
C GLU A 486 24.79 -12.89 9.41
N LYS A 487 25.20 -12.48 10.62
CA LYS A 487 24.28 -12.37 11.75
C LYS A 487 23.10 -11.43 11.46
N LYS A 488 23.35 -10.28 10.82
CA LYS A 488 22.27 -9.36 10.42
C LYS A 488 21.37 -9.94 9.34
N ASP A 489 21.93 -10.70 8.40
CA ASP A 489 21.13 -11.41 7.37
C ASP A 489 20.24 -12.47 8.03
N GLU A 490 20.73 -13.22 9.02
CA GLU A 490 19.92 -14.19 9.79
C GLU A 490 18.81 -13.52 10.60
N GLU A 491 19.11 -12.42 11.29
CA GLU A 491 18.10 -11.61 11.98
C GLU A 491 17.02 -11.11 10.99
N PHE A 492 17.43 -10.69 9.79
CA PHE A 492 16.51 -10.27 8.72
C PHE A 492 15.64 -11.43 8.20
N LEU A 493 16.20 -12.65 8.08
CA LEU A 493 15.44 -13.82 7.64
C LEU A 493 14.26 -14.14 8.56
N LEU A 494 14.37 -13.84 9.86
CA LEU A 494 13.30 -14.01 10.85
C LEU A 494 12.19 -12.96 10.78
N THR A 495 12.43 -11.82 10.12
CA THR A 495 11.43 -10.74 9.99
C THR A 495 10.29 -11.13 9.05
N LYS A 496 9.15 -10.45 9.10
CA LYS A 496 8.02 -10.70 8.17
C LYS A 496 8.15 -10.02 6.81
N GLY A 497 9.06 -9.04 6.67
CA GLY A 497 9.18 -8.23 5.46
C GLY A 497 10.12 -8.85 4.42
N ASP A 498 9.83 -8.64 3.14
CA ASP A 498 10.64 -9.16 2.02
C ASP A 498 11.91 -8.34 1.74
N ALA A 499 12.07 -7.20 2.41
CA ALA A 499 13.19 -6.28 2.25
C ALA A 499 13.67 -5.78 3.62
N GLU A 500 15.00 -5.71 3.80
CA GLU A 500 15.61 -5.19 5.02
C GLU A 500 15.17 -3.75 5.29
N ASP A 501 14.98 -3.36 6.56
CA ASP A 501 14.55 -2.00 6.89
C ASP A 501 15.62 -0.96 6.55
N VAL A 502 15.22 0.13 5.88
CA VAL A 502 16.12 1.22 5.53
C VAL A 502 16.17 2.23 6.68
N PRO A 503 17.35 2.63 7.18
CA PRO A 503 17.47 3.70 8.16
C PRO A 503 16.81 5.00 7.69
N LYS A 504 16.16 5.73 8.60
CA LYS A 504 15.50 7.00 8.29
C LYS A 504 16.47 7.95 7.59
N GLY A 505 16.08 8.47 6.42
CA GLY A 505 16.89 9.40 5.62
C GLY A 505 17.77 8.77 4.53
N LYS A 506 17.97 7.44 4.51
CA LYS A 506 18.78 6.74 3.49
C LYS A 506 17.98 6.22 2.28
N THR A 507 16.89 6.88 1.91
CA THR A 507 16.09 6.49 0.73
C THR A 507 16.76 6.95 -0.57
N THR A 508 16.43 6.33 -1.70
CA THR A 508 17.03 6.66 -3.02
C THR A 508 16.57 8.01 -3.57
N GLY A 509 15.45 8.53 -3.08
CA GLY A 509 14.86 9.78 -3.56
C GLY A 509 14.09 9.62 -4.88
N TRP A 510 13.97 10.71 -5.64
CA TRP A 510 13.28 10.72 -6.93
C TRP A 510 14.19 10.31 -8.09
N ALA A 511 13.66 9.48 -8.99
CA ALA A 511 14.36 9.01 -10.18
C ALA A 511 14.51 10.11 -11.25
N HIS A 512 15.51 9.94 -12.12
CA HIS A 512 15.61 10.71 -13.35
C HIS A 512 14.56 10.22 -14.37
N ALA A 513 13.38 10.82 -14.36
CA ALA A 513 12.29 10.52 -15.31
C ALA A 513 11.52 11.80 -15.71
N PRO A 514 12.17 12.77 -16.40
CA PRO A 514 11.59 14.09 -16.67
C PRO A 514 10.38 14.08 -17.62
N ARG A 515 10.15 12.98 -18.35
CA ARG A 515 9.01 12.82 -19.26
C ARG A 515 7.82 12.12 -18.59
N TRP A 516 8.02 11.50 -17.43
CA TRP A 516 6.91 10.91 -16.67
C TRP A 516 6.01 12.03 -16.10
N PRO A 517 4.67 11.89 -16.06
CA PRO A 517 3.81 13.00 -15.67
C PRO A 517 3.82 13.40 -14.18
N THR A 518 4.30 12.53 -13.29
CA THR A 518 4.35 12.73 -11.83
C THR A 518 5.75 12.47 -11.26
N ALA A 519 6.00 12.79 -9.99
CA ALA A 519 7.26 12.39 -9.37
C ALA A 519 7.29 10.85 -9.19
N ARG A 520 8.35 10.19 -9.68
CA ARG A 520 8.49 8.73 -9.64
C ARG A 520 9.72 8.33 -8.82
N LYS A 521 9.54 7.36 -7.93
CA LYS A 521 10.65 6.69 -7.24
C LYS A 521 11.25 5.61 -8.13
N PRO A 522 12.57 5.40 -8.10
CA PRO A 522 13.16 4.29 -8.82
C PRO A 522 12.76 2.98 -8.12
N THR A 523 12.23 2.04 -8.89
CA THR A 523 11.84 0.71 -8.42
C THR A 523 12.32 -0.35 -9.40
N TRP A 524 12.50 -1.57 -8.90
CA TRP A 524 12.90 -2.74 -9.67
C TRP A 524 12.00 -3.92 -9.33
N TRP A 525 12.06 -4.96 -10.15
CA TRP A 525 11.41 -6.24 -9.93
C TRP A 525 12.48 -7.30 -9.72
N LEU A 526 12.34 -8.10 -8.66
CA LEU A 526 13.16 -9.27 -8.43
C LEU A 526 12.38 -10.50 -8.88
N VAL A 527 12.95 -11.24 -9.83
CA VAL A 527 12.32 -12.40 -10.47
C VAL A 527 13.27 -13.59 -10.37
N LEU A 528 12.76 -14.71 -9.87
CA LEU A 528 13.43 -16.01 -9.98
C LEU A 528 12.79 -16.77 -11.14
N GLY A 529 13.56 -17.03 -12.19
CA GLY A 529 13.08 -17.69 -13.39
C GLY A 529 13.95 -18.88 -13.80
N ASP A 530 13.32 -19.89 -14.37
CA ASP A 530 13.98 -20.91 -15.17
C ASP A 530 13.99 -20.46 -16.63
N GLU A 531 15.15 -20.02 -17.09
CA GLU A 531 15.33 -19.57 -18.47
C GLU A 531 15.21 -20.72 -19.48
N LYS A 532 15.61 -21.94 -19.10
CA LYS A 532 15.56 -23.12 -19.98
C LYS A 532 14.12 -23.52 -20.28
N GLN A 533 13.25 -23.43 -19.27
CA GLN A 533 11.83 -23.74 -19.41
C GLN A 533 10.96 -22.54 -19.77
N GLY A 534 11.51 -21.32 -19.74
CA GLY A 534 10.74 -20.09 -19.93
C GLY A 534 9.71 -19.84 -18.81
N ARG A 535 9.98 -20.34 -17.60
CA ARG A 535 9.04 -20.30 -16.47
C ARG A 535 9.49 -19.36 -15.34
N VAL A 536 8.53 -18.71 -14.71
CA VAL A 536 8.74 -18.03 -13.42
C VAL A 536 8.61 -19.09 -12.32
N VAL A 537 9.61 -19.19 -11.45
CA VAL A 537 9.63 -20.20 -10.37
C VAL A 537 8.76 -19.74 -9.20
N VAL A 538 8.90 -18.47 -8.81
CA VAL A 538 8.18 -17.86 -7.68
C VAL A 538 7.64 -16.50 -8.11
N PRO A 539 6.43 -16.09 -7.65
CA PRO A 539 5.90 -14.77 -7.97
C PRO A 539 6.92 -13.64 -7.68
N PRO A 540 7.11 -12.70 -8.62
CA PRO A 540 8.11 -11.67 -8.49
C PRO A 540 7.71 -10.64 -7.43
N ILE A 541 8.71 -10.08 -6.76
CA ILE A 541 8.50 -9.00 -5.79
C ILE A 541 8.96 -7.66 -6.36
N ARG A 542 8.20 -6.60 -6.08
CA ARG A 542 8.60 -5.23 -6.41
C ARG A 542 9.45 -4.66 -5.28
N ILE A 543 10.63 -4.16 -5.63
CA ILE A 543 11.59 -3.63 -4.67
C ILE A 543 11.89 -2.15 -4.94
N SER A 544 12.20 -1.41 -3.88
CA SER A 544 12.55 0.02 -3.92
C SER A 544 13.67 0.31 -2.93
N ASP A 545 14.18 1.54 -2.94
CA ASP A 545 15.13 2.06 -1.96
C ASP A 545 16.39 1.16 -1.81
N ILE A 546 16.98 0.77 -2.95
CA ILE A 546 18.28 0.09 -3.01
C ILE A 546 19.38 1.14 -2.74
N PRO A 547 20.30 0.94 -1.77
CA PRO A 547 21.33 1.92 -1.46
C PRO A 547 22.32 2.11 -2.61
N TYR A 548 22.88 3.31 -2.71
CA TYR A 548 24.02 3.56 -3.60
C TYR A 548 25.29 2.95 -3.01
N ALA A 549 26.18 2.48 -3.88
CA ALA A 549 27.49 1.99 -3.50
C ALA A 549 28.27 3.07 -2.76
N ASP A 550 28.84 2.67 -1.64
CA ASP A 550 29.58 3.52 -0.72
C ASP A 550 30.83 2.75 -0.30
N SER A 551 32.00 3.23 -0.71
CA SER A 551 33.28 2.57 -0.43
C SER A 551 33.70 2.69 1.04
N GLU A 552 33.09 3.60 1.80
CA GLU A 552 33.35 3.78 3.23
C GLU A 552 32.45 2.92 4.11
N SER A 553 31.30 2.48 3.60
CA SER A 553 30.36 1.64 4.33
C SER A 553 30.76 0.16 4.28
N GLU A 554 30.83 -0.48 5.44
CA GLU A 554 31.02 -1.94 5.54
C GLU A 554 29.85 -2.72 4.91
N ARG A 555 28.65 -2.13 4.88
CA ARG A 555 27.42 -2.68 4.30
C ARG A 555 26.77 -1.65 3.37
N ASP A 556 27.18 -1.67 2.11
CA ASP A 556 26.74 -0.77 1.03
C ASP A 556 25.62 -1.36 0.16
N TYR A 557 24.99 -2.44 0.62
CA TYR A 557 23.91 -3.15 -0.05
C TYR A 557 22.70 -3.30 0.86
N ARG A 558 21.56 -3.61 0.27
CA ARG A 558 20.33 -3.99 0.98
C ARG A 558 19.97 -5.42 0.65
N THR A 559 19.61 -6.17 1.68
CA THR A 559 19.19 -7.57 1.53
C THR A 559 17.69 -7.66 1.25
N TYR A 560 17.33 -8.48 0.27
CA TYR A 560 15.95 -8.86 -0.08
C TYR A 560 15.81 -10.37 0.04
N LYS A 561 14.61 -10.86 0.37
CA LYS A 561 14.34 -12.29 0.43
C LYS A 561 13.08 -12.68 -0.33
N ILE A 562 13.13 -13.86 -0.96
CA ILE A 562 11.98 -14.55 -1.52
C ILE A 562 11.87 -15.90 -0.80
N GLN A 563 10.73 -16.14 -0.16
CA GLN A 563 10.44 -17.40 0.51
C GLN A 563 9.60 -18.30 -0.40
N PHE A 564 10.01 -19.56 -0.56
CA PHE A 564 9.23 -20.56 -1.29
C PHE A 564 9.52 -21.96 -0.76
N GLN A 565 8.62 -22.90 -1.09
CA GLN A 565 8.83 -24.30 -0.74
C GLN A 565 9.75 -24.96 -1.77
N GLY A 566 10.81 -25.62 -1.29
CA GLY A 566 11.74 -26.34 -2.13
C GLY A 566 11.10 -27.55 -2.84
N PRO A 567 11.59 -27.92 -4.04
CA PRO A 567 11.23 -29.17 -4.69
C PRO A 567 11.37 -30.39 -3.76
N PRO A 568 10.50 -31.42 -3.91
CA PRO A 568 10.57 -32.65 -3.12
C PRO A 568 11.66 -33.62 -3.60
N SER A 569 12.18 -33.44 -4.81
CA SER A 569 13.25 -34.27 -5.36
C SER A 569 14.62 -33.70 -5.01
N THR A 570 15.55 -34.56 -4.61
CA THR A 570 16.97 -34.23 -4.55
C THR A 570 17.52 -33.93 -5.94
N GLY A 571 18.57 -33.12 -6.00
CA GLY A 571 19.21 -32.77 -7.26
C GLY A 571 19.68 -31.33 -7.33
N VAL A 572 20.19 -30.97 -8.51
CA VAL A 572 20.75 -29.66 -8.81
C VAL A 572 19.81 -28.91 -9.75
N PHE A 573 19.25 -27.81 -9.28
CA PHE A 573 18.38 -26.94 -10.07
C PHE A 573 19.14 -25.67 -10.45
N THR A 574 19.22 -25.38 -11.75
CA THR A 574 19.87 -24.16 -12.26
C THR A 574 18.82 -23.13 -12.64
N TRP A 575 18.78 -22.01 -11.93
CA TRP A 575 17.85 -20.91 -12.19
C TRP A 575 18.61 -19.60 -12.38
N LYS A 576 17.90 -18.58 -12.86
CA LYS A 576 18.44 -17.24 -13.07
C LYS A 576 17.65 -16.23 -12.25
N VAL A 577 18.37 -15.39 -11.51
CA VAL A 577 17.81 -14.21 -10.87
C VAL A 577 17.83 -13.08 -11.88
N PHE A 578 16.69 -12.44 -12.08
CA PHE A 578 16.56 -11.22 -12.87
C PHE A 578 16.16 -10.07 -11.97
N VAL A 579 16.92 -8.98 -12.03
CA VAL A 579 16.58 -7.70 -11.39
C VAL A 579 16.27 -6.71 -12.51
N VAL A 580 14.99 -6.46 -12.75
CA VAL A 580 14.53 -5.65 -13.89
C VAL A 580 14.08 -4.29 -13.41
N SER A 581 14.69 -3.22 -13.91
CA SER A 581 14.27 -1.86 -13.61
C SER A 581 12.89 -1.53 -14.20
N ASP A 582 12.04 -0.92 -13.36
CA ASP A 582 10.73 -0.39 -13.74
C ASP A 582 10.81 1.08 -14.21
N THR A 583 11.97 1.72 -14.07
CA THR A 583 12.13 3.17 -14.24
C THR A 583 13.19 3.57 -15.26
N TYR A 584 14.33 2.91 -15.28
CA TYR A 584 15.42 3.11 -16.26
C TYR A 584 15.43 2.01 -17.30
N VAL A 585 15.59 2.37 -18.57
CA VAL A 585 15.55 1.42 -19.70
C VAL A 585 16.89 0.70 -19.82
N ALA A 586 16.83 -0.63 -19.95
CA ALA A 586 17.99 -1.53 -20.07
C ALA A 586 18.96 -1.51 -18.89
N GLU A 587 18.50 -1.04 -17.73
CA GLU A 587 19.18 -1.26 -16.45
C GLU A 587 18.61 -2.54 -15.83
N GLU A 588 19.21 -3.68 -16.15
CA GLU A 588 18.87 -4.96 -15.57
C GLU A 588 20.15 -5.70 -15.16
N ALA A 589 20.07 -6.45 -14.07
CA ALA A 589 21.13 -7.35 -13.63
C ALA A 589 20.60 -8.78 -13.63
N ASN A 590 21.40 -9.71 -14.09
CA ASN A 590 21.08 -11.13 -14.07
C ASN A 590 22.25 -11.94 -13.52
N ARG A 591 21.93 -13.02 -12.79
CA ARG A 591 22.93 -13.93 -12.22
C ARG A 591 22.36 -15.34 -12.22
N ASP A 592 23.12 -16.27 -12.78
CA ASP A 592 22.83 -17.69 -12.67
C ASP A 592 23.11 -18.16 -11.24
N ILE A 593 22.16 -18.91 -10.68
CA ILE A 593 22.25 -19.47 -9.33
C ILE A 593 21.85 -20.94 -9.37
N THR A 594 22.50 -21.71 -8.52
CA THR A 594 22.30 -23.15 -8.45
C THR A 594 21.76 -23.51 -7.08
N LEU A 595 20.61 -24.19 -7.06
CA LEU A 595 20.03 -24.77 -5.86
C LEU A 595 20.44 -26.25 -5.81
N LYS A 596 21.19 -26.65 -4.80
CA LYS A 596 21.55 -28.04 -4.55
C LYS A 596 20.69 -28.55 -3.39
N ILE A 597 19.86 -29.55 -3.66
CA ILE A 597 19.05 -30.23 -2.65
C ILE A 597 19.65 -31.61 -2.41
N GLU A 598 20.04 -31.86 -1.17
CA GLU A 598 20.63 -33.11 -0.72
C GLU A 598 19.77 -33.68 0.40
N ASP A 599 19.68 -35.00 0.49
CA ASP A 599 19.06 -35.62 1.65
C ASP A 599 19.84 -35.22 2.91
N ALA A 600 19.11 -34.99 4.00
CA ALA A 600 19.75 -34.83 5.29
C ALA A 600 20.60 -36.09 5.50
N VAL A 601 21.92 -35.90 5.61
CA VAL A 601 22.78 -36.98 6.07
C VAL A 601 22.18 -37.39 7.39
N ALA A 602 21.68 -38.63 7.50
CA ALA A 602 21.41 -39.18 8.81
C ALA A 602 22.70 -38.92 9.59
N ASP A 603 22.60 -38.22 10.71
CA ASP A 603 23.66 -38.24 11.70
C ASP A 603 23.82 -39.74 12.03
N ASN A 604 24.69 -40.42 11.29
CA ASN A 604 25.54 -41.42 11.86
C ASN A 604 26.32 -40.62 12.89
N GLU A 605 25.72 -40.44 14.07
CA GLU A 605 26.53 -40.46 15.28
C GLU A 605 27.54 -41.59 15.03
N PRO A 606 28.85 -41.33 15.09
CA PRO A 606 29.78 -42.44 15.13
C PRO A 606 29.28 -43.29 16.28
N SER A 607 28.76 -44.47 15.98
CA SER A 607 28.35 -45.41 17.00
C SER A 607 29.55 -45.51 17.93
N GLU A 608 29.37 -45.12 19.19
CA GLU A 608 30.42 -45.19 20.21
C GLU A 608 30.90 -46.64 20.47
N ASP A 609 30.41 -47.60 19.68
CA ASP A 609 30.72 -49.03 19.71
C ASP A 609 31.87 -49.48 18.78
N GLU A 610 32.48 -48.60 17.96
CA GLU A 610 33.78 -48.91 17.35
C GLU A 610 34.94 -48.54 18.29
N ILE A 611 34.99 -49.20 19.45
CA ILE A 611 36.25 -49.34 20.21
C ILE A 611 37.22 -50.07 19.28
N SER A 612 38.22 -49.35 18.76
CA SER A 612 39.27 -49.93 17.93
C SER A 612 39.86 -51.16 18.64
N GLU A 613 39.85 -52.31 17.96
CA GLU A 613 40.50 -53.52 18.46
C GLU A 613 41.98 -53.21 18.75
N PRO A 614 42.48 -53.51 19.95
CA PRO A 614 43.87 -53.22 20.28
C PRO A 614 44.79 -54.08 19.42
N ASP A 615 45.80 -53.44 18.81
CA ASP A 615 46.83 -54.13 18.04
C ASP A 615 47.50 -55.22 18.90
N GLU A 616 47.82 -56.37 18.28
CA GLU A 616 48.38 -57.56 18.92
C GLU A 616 49.65 -57.28 19.75
N ASP A 617 50.45 -56.30 19.31
CA ASP A 617 51.70 -55.88 19.98
C ASP A 617 51.50 -54.93 21.18
N SER A 618 50.28 -54.43 21.41
CA SER A 618 49.97 -53.57 22.55
C SER A 618 49.72 -54.41 23.81
N LEU A 619 50.05 -53.87 24.99
CA LEU A 619 49.75 -54.54 26.28
C LEU A 619 48.25 -54.87 26.43
N ALA A 620 47.39 -54.05 25.84
CA ALA A 620 45.95 -54.26 25.77
C ALA A 620 45.57 -55.43 24.84
N GLY A 621 46.23 -55.57 23.69
CA GLY A 621 46.06 -56.69 22.76
C GLY A 621 46.48 -58.02 23.39
N GLN A 622 47.62 -58.06 24.10
CA GLN A 622 48.07 -59.26 24.80
C GLN A 622 47.11 -59.71 25.91
N MET A 623 46.52 -58.76 26.65
CA MET A 623 45.50 -59.05 27.67
C MET A 623 44.16 -59.50 27.06
N ALA A 624 43.77 -58.95 25.90
CA ALA A 624 42.59 -59.37 25.17
C ALA A 624 42.74 -60.78 24.60
N ALA A 625 43.89 -61.11 24.01
CA ALA A 625 44.20 -62.45 23.50
C ALA A 625 44.19 -63.51 24.61
N MET A 626 44.72 -63.21 25.81
CA MET A 626 44.66 -64.13 26.95
C MET A 626 43.24 -64.38 27.47
N ARG A 627 42.31 -63.45 27.24
CA ARG A 627 40.89 -63.60 27.59
C ARG A 627 40.04 -64.19 26.47
N GLY A 628 40.66 -64.57 25.34
CA GLY A 628 39.97 -65.11 24.17
C GLY A 628 39.24 -64.06 23.32
N GLY A 629 39.57 -62.77 23.47
CA GLY A 629 39.04 -61.68 22.63
C GLY A 629 39.77 -61.59 21.28
N GLN A 630 39.10 -61.01 20.28
CA GLN A 630 39.68 -60.75 18.96
C GLN A 630 40.71 -59.61 19.03
N VAL A 631 41.80 -59.77 18.28
CA VAL A 631 42.91 -58.80 18.15
C VAL A 631 43.32 -58.70 16.69
N LYS A 632 43.71 -57.50 16.27
CA LYS A 632 44.13 -57.21 14.89
C LYS A 632 45.54 -57.75 14.63
N LYS A 633 45.65 -58.78 13.78
CA LYS A 633 46.94 -59.38 13.34
C LYS A 633 47.69 -58.46 12.40
N LYS A 634 49.01 -58.37 12.57
CA LYS A 634 49.87 -57.51 11.73
C LYS A 634 50.60 -58.35 10.67
N GLY A 635 50.17 -58.22 9.39
CA GLY A 635 51.00 -58.58 8.23
C GLY A 635 50.24 -59.21 7.06
N GLU A 636 49.94 -58.40 6.05
CA GLU A 636 50.00 -58.77 4.61
C GLU A 636 49.93 -57.47 3.78
N GLU A 637 51.09 -56.86 3.57
CA GLU A 637 51.36 -56.08 2.36
C GLU A 637 52.15 -57.02 1.43
N SER A 638 51.57 -57.39 0.29
CA SER A 638 52.31 -57.98 -0.82
C SER A 638 51.70 -57.52 -2.15
N GLU A 639 52.40 -56.62 -2.82
CA GLU A 639 52.34 -56.47 -4.28
C GLU A 639 52.93 -57.74 -4.93
N GLU A 640 52.33 -58.31 -5.98
CA GLU A 640 53.01 -58.80 -7.18
C GLU A 640 52.03 -59.24 -8.29
N GLU A 641 52.52 -59.14 -9.53
CA GLU A 641 51.83 -59.17 -10.82
C GLU A 641 51.61 -60.56 -11.44
N SER A 642 50.83 -60.55 -12.54
CA SER A 642 50.96 -61.38 -13.76
C SER A 642 50.19 -62.71 -13.87
N GLY A 643 49.70 -62.97 -15.10
CA GLY A 643 49.38 -64.31 -15.59
C GLY A 643 48.11 -64.38 -16.44
N THR A 644 48.28 -64.36 -17.76
CA THR A 644 47.28 -64.47 -18.83
C THR A 644 46.81 -65.91 -19.11
N ASP A 645 45.74 -65.96 -19.93
CA ASP A 645 45.32 -66.97 -20.92
C ASP A 645 44.25 -68.03 -20.55
N ASP A 646 43.14 -67.86 -21.28
CA ASP A 646 42.41 -68.83 -22.13
C ASP A 646 41.95 -70.18 -21.57
N ASP A 647 40.64 -70.43 -21.62
CA ASP A 647 40.06 -71.34 -22.64
C ASP A 647 38.51 -71.48 -22.50
N GLU A 648 37.86 -71.33 -23.66
CA GLU A 648 36.75 -72.14 -24.24
C GLU A 648 35.59 -72.63 -23.34
N GLU A 649 34.35 -72.14 -23.53
CA GLU A 649 33.31 -72.55 -24.50
C GLU A 649 32.22 -73.44 -23.86
N ASP A 650 30.98 -73.03 -24.15
CA ASP A 650 29.73 -73.79 -24.28
C ASP A 650 29.19 -74.65 -23.13
N SER A 651 28.01 -74.26 -22.65
CA SER A 651 26.79 -75.03 -22.96
C SER A 651 25.52 -74.32 -22.52
N ASP A 652 24.55 -74.28 -23.43
CA ASP A 652 23.15 -73.95 -23.25
C ASP A 652 22.48 -74.66 -22.05
N SER A 653 21.49 -74.02 -21.43
CA SER A 653 20.18 -74.63 -21.13
C SER A 653 19.27 -73.69 -20.34
N SER A 654 18.16 -73.34 -20.98
CA SER A 654 16.85 -72.96 -20.46
C SER A 654 16.48 -73.38 -19.03
N SER A 655 15.77 -72.51 -18.31
CA SER A 655 14.57 -72.86 -17.54
C SER A 655 13.83 -71.60 -17.06
N ASP A 656 12.58 -71.46 -17.51
CA ASP A 656 11.55 -70.62 -16.90
C ASP A 656 11.29 -71.00 -15.43
N SER A 657 10.87 -70.03 -14.61
CA SER A 657 9.79 -70.21 -13.63
C SER A 657 9.32 -68.88 -13.05
N ASP A 658 8.06 -68.58 -13.37
CA ASP A 658 7.14 -67.76 -12.59
C ASP A 658 6.99 -68.28 -11.15
N SER A 659 6.77 -67.35 -10.20
CA SER A 659 6.04 -67.44 -8.92
C SER A 659 6.28 -66.08 -8.23
N ASP A 660 5.34 -65.29 -7.71
CA ASP A 660 3.89 -65.33 -7.48
C ASP A 660 3.43 -63.87 -7.29
#